data_AF-A0A8H2VG88-F1
#
_entry.id   AF-A0A8H2VG88-F1
#
_cell.length_a   1.000
_cell.length_b   1.000
_cell.length_c   1.000
_cell.angle_alpha   90.00
_cell.angle_beta   90.00
_cell.angle_gamma   90.00
#
_symmetry.space_group_name_H-M   'P 1'
#
loop_
_entity.id
_entity.type
_entity.pdbx_description
1 polymer ?
#
loop_
_entity_poly.entity_id
_entity_poly.type
_entity_poly.pdbx_seq_one_letter_code
_entity_poly.pdbx_strand_id
1 'polypeptide(L)'
;MPSAMTRKPASKEGLLLISESRHLGVGDISRYKITIDKAILSEQDVDVDELFIKIKNNENALLNPVYITGPYSFYCDIRPDNYNEDKPFAGKEIIPFVENLKPNEKFKSTLLFNEYSNIKGTTSYSWTIDVISQLAVLTFPKLQYTIKVGTSRRSTRMRSRGRKIDALEGIKVEEWDTISLWNLSPKYPTKPVHLVIITHGIFSNVGCDMLYVKDKIEEITLGMDESINPNIIIRGCMDNMGKSARGVHYIGRRVGKYVVKIIDELNTKYKVDKISFIGHSLGGPTQAMAVHYITMKRPDLFDPVTGVKPINFITLASPFVGVIGDYPLYISLPLDMGSLGLTGRDLNLRYTPLQSKDGLYIDDPKYQNQENSKLIMELLPQPPVRQIFEQFIHRTVYANVVHDGIVPLRTAALLYLDWNSLNAVKKIQRKSMIQAETTENRDTELDSPESNISSVTPSREGSVREIPKDDLDKKAAVQWAMPQALIHTRKNRKFERAQITETSSDSESDATPPSGNQNISDEKFVAPKEASTILSALSVLTAPMPTQEYIKNPSLRTDAIVHDRVYHPDDLPEPHYNDRSTISRVLYPNENVNRIQERIARTWQETMDWRKVLVSIQPDSHNNIIVRRRFVNLYGNVAINHLVNEHFGIKACEKYAKL
;
A
#
# COMPACT_ATOMS: atom_id res chain seq x y z
N MET A 1 -5.36 -25.47 67.94
CA MET A 1 -4.80 -25.92 66.65
C MET A 1 -5.57 -25.25 65.53
N PRO A 2 -5.00 -24.27 64.82
CA PRO A 2 -5.57 -23.78 63.57
C PRO A 2 -5.18 -24.74 62.44
N SER A 3 -6.17 -25.12 61.65
CA SER A 3 -6.01 -25.98 60.46
C SER A 3 -5.02 -25.33 59.50
N ALA A 4 -3.89 -25.99 59.29
CA ALA A 4 -2.95 -25.63 58.23
C ALA A 4 -3.68 -25.78 56.89
N MET A 5 -4.02 -24.65 56.27
CA MET A 5 -4.38 -24.60 54.86
C MET A 5 -3.19 -25.19 54.08
N THR A 6 -3.38 -26.43 53.65
CA THR A 6 -2.47 -27.14 52.75
C THR A 6 -2.37 -26.33 51.47
N ARG A 7 -1.23 -25.66 51.26
CA ARG A 7 -0.79 -25.19 49.94
C ARG A 7 -1.01 -26.34 48.96
N LYS A 8 -1.97 -26.21 48.04
CA LYS A 8 -2.11 -27.15 46.93
C LYS A 8 -0.79 -27.06 46.16
N PRO A 9 0.03 -28.13 46.07
CA PRO A 9 1.20 -28.08 45.21
C PRO A 9 0.70 -27.79 43.79
N ALA A 10 1.24 -26.74 43.15
CA ALA A 10 0.96 -26.42 41.76
C ALA A 10 1.05 -27.72 40.95
N SER A 11 -0.08 -28.18 40.43
CA SER A 11 -0.11 -29.47 39.73
C SER A 11 0.95 -29.41 38.62
N LYS A 12 1.77 -30.46 38.48
CA LYS A 12 2.76 -30.58 37.39
C LYS A 12 2.13 -30.45 35.97
N GLU A 13 0.81 -30.37 35.87
CA GLU A 13 0.05 -30.25 34.65
C GLU A 13 -0.20 -28.80 34.22
N GLY A 14 -0.17 -27.83 35.14
CA GLY A 14 -0.55 -26.42 34.90
C GLY A 14 -2.04 -26.23 34.62
N LEU A 15 -2.50 -24.99 34.57
CA LEU A 15 -3.89 -24.58 34.34
C LEU A 15 -4.10 -24.20 32.87
N LEU A 16 -5.26 -24.56 32.33
CA LEU A 16 -5.67 -24.17 30.97
C LEU A 16 -6.66 -23.01 31.09
N LEU A 17 -6.20 -21.83 30.68
CA LEU A 17 -6.90 -20.56 30.87
C LEU A 17 -7.83 -20.26 29.70
N ILE A 18 -7.37 -20.52 28.47
CA ILE A 18 -8.12 -20.21 27.25
C ILE A 18 -8.04 -21.42 26.33
N SER A 19 -9.17 -21.80 25.72
CA SER A 19 -9.22 -22.84 24.69
C SER A 19 -10.38 -22.60 23.74
N GLU A 20 -10.09 -21.95 22.62
CA GLU A 20 -11.10 -21.57 21.63
C GLU A 20 -10.80 -22.17 20.27
N SER A 21 -11.84 -22.34 19.45
CA SER A 21 -11.71 -22.77 18.06
C SER A 21 -12.60 -21.91 17.18
N ARG A 22 -12.07 -21.54 16.01
CA ARG A 22 -12.71 -20.63 15.05
C ARG A 22 -12.47 -21.12 13.63
N HIS A 23 -13.20 -20.52 12.69
CA HIS A 23 -13.08 -20.78 11.27
C HIS A 23 -12.88 -19.45 10.53
N LEU A 24 -11.95 -19.41 9.58
CA LEU A 24 -11.65 -18.22 8.76
C LEU A 24 -11.71 -18.57 7.27
N GLY A 25 -12.46 -17.81 6.49
CA GLY A 25 -12.46 -17.86 5.02
C GLY A 25 -11.39 -16.95 4.39
N VAL A 26 -11.52 -16.66 3.09
CA VAL A 26 -10.69 -15.63 2.43
C VAL A 26 -10.99 -14.27 3.07
N GLY A 27 -9.93 -13.51 3.35
CA GLY A 27 -10.06 -12.17 3.91
C GLY A 27 -10.60 -12.11 5.34
N ASP A 28 -10.68 -13.26 6.02
CA ASP A 28 -11.08 -13.32 7.41
C ASP A 28 -9.89 -13.30 8.38
N ILE A 29 -10.10 -12.57 9.49
CA ILE A 29 -9.18 -12.46 10.62
C ILE A 29 -9.94 -12.64 11.94
N SER A 30 -9.23 -13.18 12.94
CA SER A 30 -9.58 -13.02 14.35
C SER A 30 -8.45 -12.32 15.09
N ARG A 31 -8.77 -11.21 15.75
CA ARG A 31 -7.87 -10.46 16.64
C ARG A 31 -8.29 -10.72 18.09
N TYR A 32 -7.36 -11.13 18.92
CA TYR A 32 -7.54 -11.29 20.36
C TYR A 32 -6.74 -10.24 21.10
N LYS A 33 -7.33 -9.62 22.13
CA LYS A 33 -6.60 -8.90 23.18
C LYS A 33 -6.78 -9.65 24.48
N ILE A 34 -5.70 -10.26 24.96
CA ILE A 34 -5.68 -11.02 26.20
C ILE A 34 -5.06 -10.13 27.26
N THR A 35 -5.82 -9.79 28.30
CA THR A 35 -5.37 -8.96 29.43
C THR A 35 -5.48 -9.76 30.72
N ILE A 36 -4.42 -9.74 31.52
CA ILE A 36 -4.27 -10.57 32.72
C ILE A 36 -3.79 -9.69 33.86
N ASP A 37 -4.55 -9.65 34.94
CA ASP A 37 -4.18 -8.97 36.18
C ASP A 37 -3.36 -9.89 37.08
N LYS A 38 -2.05 -9.64 37.14
CA LYS A 38 -1.13 -10.52 37.89
C LYS A 38 -1.41 -10.52 39.40
N ALA A 39 -1.94 -9.43 39.95
CA ALA A 39 -2.27 -9.36 41.39
C ALA A 39 -3.42 -10.33 41.72
N ILE A 40 -4.50 -10.28 40.94
CA ILE A 40 -5.67 -11.15 41.11
C ILE A 40 -5.31 -12.63 40.87
N LEU A 41 -4.41 -12.91 39.91
CA LEU A 41 -3.92 -14.28 39.71
C LEU A 41 -3.11 -14.78 40.93
N SER A 42 -2.29 -13.91 41.52
CA SER A 42 -1.47 -14.26 42.68
C SER A 42 -2.33 -14.51 43.92
N GLU A 43 -3.43 -13.79 44.10
CA GLU A 43 -4.42 -14.01 45.17
C GLU A 43 -5.11 -15.39 45.07
N GLN A 44 -5.18 -15.96 43.86
CA GLN A 44 -5.74 -17.28 43.59
C GLN A 44 -4.68 -18.40 43.57
N ASP A 45 -3.51 -18.18 44.20
CA ASP A 45 -2.37 -19.09 44.24
C ASP A 45 -1.78 -19.44 42.85
N VAL A 46 -1.92 -18.55 41.86
CA VAL A 46 -1.35 -18.69 40.51
C VAL A 46 -0.24 -17.66 40.30
N ASP A 47 0.92 -17.93 40.89
CA ASP A 47 2.13 -17.11 40.67
C ASP A 47 2.98 -17.71 39.55
N VAL A 48 2.95 -17.05 38.39
CA VAL A 48 3.70 -17.44 37.19
C VAL A 48 4.34 -16.22 36.55
N ASP A 49 5.55 -16.41 36.02
CA ASP A 49 6.31 -15.37 35.30
C ASP A 49 6.02 -15.34 33.80
N GLU A 50 5.44 -16.41 33.29
CA GLU A 50 5.12 -16.55 31.88
C GLU A 50 3.89 -17.42 31.65
N LEU A 51 3.22 -17.18 30.53
CA LEU A 51 2.17 -18.03 30.00
C LEU A 51 2.58 -18.61 28.66
N PHE A 52 1.96 -19.72 28.29
CA PHE A 52 2.23 -20.39 27.03
C PHE A 52 1.02 -20.32 26.14
N ILE A 53 1.22 -19.81 24.93
CA ILE A 53 0.22 -19.79 23.87
C ILE A 53 0.55 -20.85 22.83
N LYS A 54 -0.50 -21.49 22.32
CA LYS A 54 -0.41 -22.43 21.20
C LYS A 54 -1.57 -22.24 20.25
N ILE A 55 -1.24 -21.95 18.99
CA ILE A 55 -2.19 -21.88 17.88
C ILE A 55 -1.95 -23.09 17.00
N LYS A 56 -3.01 -23.85 16.70
CA LYS A 56 -2.94 -25.05 15.87
C LYS A 56 -3.83 -24.88 14.66
N ASN A 57 -3.27 -25.09 13.46
CA ASN A 57 -4.05 -25.30 12.26
C ASN A 57 -4.67 -26.70 12.30
N ASN A 58 -6.00 -26.79 12.26
CA ASN A 58 -6.73 -28.06 12.36
C ASN A 58 -7.05 -28.69 11.01
N GLU A 59 -6.66 -28.05 9.91
CA GLU A 59 -6.78 -28.63 8.59
C GLU A 59 -6.04 -29.96 8.49
N ASN A 60 -6.53 -30.82 7.59
CA ASN A 60 -5.98 -32.14 7.39
C ASN A 60 -4.53 -32.05 6.88
N ALA A 61 -3.63 -32.84 7.46
CA ALA A 61 -2.23 -32.92 7.04
C ALA A 61 -2.08 -33.29 5.55
N LEU A 62 -3.08 -33.95 4.95
CA LEU A 62 -3.12 -34.25 3.51
C LEU A 62 -3.21 -33.00 2.62
N LEU A 63 -3.61 -31.84 3.17
CA LEU A 63 -3.68 -30.57 2.44
C LEU A 63 -2.33 -29.81 2.44
N ASN A 64 -1.35 -30.25 3.23
CA ASN A 64 -0.02 -29.62 3.31
C ASN A 64 0.73 -29.50 1.96
N PRO A 65 0.74 -30.51 1.06
CA PRO A 65 1.48 -30.42 -0.18
C PRO A 65 0.72 -29.62 -1.28
N VAL A 66 -0.53 -29.20 -1.02
CA VAL A 66 -1.39 -28.64 -2.07
C VAL A 66 -1.34 -27.11 -2.08
N TYR A 67 -0.32 -26.54 -2.72
CA TYR A 67 -0.26 -25.09 -2.97
C TYR A 67 -1.11 -24.66 -4.17
N ILE A 68 -1.36 -25.57 -5.12
CA ILE A 68 -2.01 -25.28 -6.40
C ILE A 68 -3.50 -24.95 -6.23
N THR A 69 -4.16 -25.44 -5.17
CA THR A 69 -5.55 -25.08 -4.82
C THR A 69 -5.63 -23.96 -3.77
N GLY A 70 -4.53 -23.25 -3.51
CA GLY A 70 -4.46 -22.16 -2.53
C GLY A 70 -3.98 -22.62 -1.15
N PRO A 71 -3.22 -21.78 -0.42
CA PRO A 71 -2.59 -22.21 0.82
C PRO A 71 -3.62 -22.32 1.95
N TYR A 72 -3.81 -23.53 2.47
CA TYR A 72 -4.64 -23.83 3.65
C TYR A 72 -3.92 -23.45 4.96
N SER A 73 -3.31 -22.26 5.02
CA SER A 73 -2.47 -21.80 6.11
C SER A 73 -2.98 -20.52 6.76
N PHE A 74 -2.45 -20.24 7.95
CA PHE A 74 -2.68 -18.99 8.66
C PHE A 74 -1.38 -18.21 8.81
N TYR A 75 -1.46 -16.89 8.73
CA TYR A 75 -0.46 -16.01 9.32
C TYR A 75 -0.86 -15.75 10.78
N CYS A 76 0.08 -15.79 11.70
CA CYS A 76 -0.17 -15.40 13.10
C CYS A 76 0.93 -14.49 13.62
N ASP A 77 0.56 -13.49 14.42
CA ASP A 77 1.52 -12.72 15.21
C ASP A 77 1.01 -12.42 16.63
N ILE A 78 1.94 -12.17 17.53
CA ILE A 78 1.65 -11.77 18.92
C ILE A 78 2.49 -10.54 19.25
N ARG A 79 1.83 -9.53 19.79
CA ARG A 79 2.43 -8.23 20.12
C ARG A 79 2.11 -7.87 21.57
N PRO A 80 3.10 -7.57 22.43
CA PRO A 80 2.82 -7.04 23.76
C PRO A 80 2.30 -5.59 23.67
N ASP A 81 1.57 -5.13 24.69
CA ASP A 81 0.80 -3.86 24.65
C ASP A 81 1.66 -2.62 24.32
N ASN A 82 2.90 -2.54 24.82
CA ASN A 82 3.81 -1.41 24.57
C ASN A 82 4.72 -1.61 23.35
N TYR A 83 4.52 -2.65 22.53
CA TYR A 83 5.29 -2.82 21.30
C TYR A 83 4.80 -1.88 20.19
N ASN A 84 5.74 -1.20 19.54
CA ASN A 84 5.48 -0.37 18.38
C ASN A 84 6.65 -0.54 17.39
N GLU A 85 6.36 -1.06 16.19
CA GLU A 85 7.38 -1.25 15.15
C GLU A 85 8.05 0.03 14.66
N ASP A 86 7.55 1.22 15.00
CA ASP A 86 8.16 2.50 14.63
C ASP A 86 9.04 3.08 15.74
N LYS A 87 9.20 2.34 16.84
CA LYS A 87 10.06 2.71 17.97
C LYS A 87 11.08 1.61 18.24
N PRO A 88 12.30 1.95 18.71
CA PRO A 88 13.26 0.96 19.14
C PRO A 88 12.70 0.08 20.28
N PHE A 89 12.80 -1.23 20.12
CA PHE A 89 12.43 -2.22 21.12
C PHE A 89 13.69 -2.76 21.80
N ALA A 90 13.92 -2.37 23.06
CA ALA A 90 15.11 -2.75 23.82
C ALA A 90 15.08 -4.19 24.38
N GLY A 91 13.91 -4.83 24.38
CA GLY A 91 13.72 -6.18 24.91
C GLY A 91 14.52 -7.24 24.15
N LYS A 92 15.12 -8.17 24.89
CA LYS A 92 15.87 -9.30 24.31
C LYS A 92 14.93 -10.34 23.69
N GLU A 93 13.69 -10.42 24.16
CA GLU A 93 12.68 -11.34 23.65
C GLU A 93 12.34 -11.10 22.18
N ILE A 94 12.09 -12.16 21.43
CA ILE A 94 11.65 -12.04 20.04
C ILE A 94 10.21 -11.54 19.96
N ILE A 95 9.87 -10.84 18.88
CA ILE A 95 8.48 -10.57 18.51
C ILE A 95 8.00 -11.76 17.67
N PRO A 96 7.14 -12.64 18.22
CA PRO A 96 6.89 -13.94 17.62
C PRO A 96 5.79 -13.83 16.58
N PHE A 97 6.08 -14.35 15.39
CA PHE A 97 5.13 -14.47 14.30
C PHE A 97 5.43 -15.70 13.45
N VAL A 98 4.46 -16.13 12.65
CA VAL A 98 4.60 -17.21 11.67
C VAL A 98 3.91 -16.78 10.38
N GLU A 99 4.64 -16.88 9.27
CA GLU A 99 4.14 -16.51 7.95
C GLU A 99 3.07 -17.48 7.45
N ASN A 100 3.38 -18.78 7.52
CA ASN A 100 2.57 -19.85 6.96
C ASN A 100 2.46 -21.00 7.96
N LEU A 101 1.48 -20.92 8.87
CA LEU A 101 1.11 -22.02 9.75
C LEU A 101 0.32 -23.06 8.95
N LYS A 102 1.02 -24.10 8.45
CA LYS A 102 0.46 -25.08 7.50
C LYS A 102 -0.50 -26.07 8.18
N PRO A 103 -1.33 -26.80 7.40
CA PRO A 103 -2.21 -27.83 7.96
C PRO A 103 -1.55 -28.76 8.98
N ASN A 104 -2.24 -28.97 10.11
CA ASN A 104 -1.78 -29.76 11.25
C ASN A 104 -0.52 -29.24 12.00
N GLU A 105 0.08 -28.13 11.57
CA GLU A 105 1.18 -27.48 12.30
C GLU A 105 0.70 -26.71 13.53
N LYS A 106 1.66 -26.34 14.39
CA LYS A 106 1.42 -25.66 15.67
C LYS A 106 2.41 -24.50 15.82
N PHE A 107 1.90 -23.30 15.97
CA PHE A 107 2.64 -22.15 16.42
C PHE A 107 2.62 -22.12 17.96
N LYS A 108 3.78 -21.95 18.60
CA LYS A 108 3.91 -21.93 20.05
C LYS A 108 4.76 -20.73 20.43
N SER A 109 4.31 -19.98 21.42
CA SER A 109 5.08 -18.87 21.96
C SER A 109 4.87 -18.75 23.47
N THR A 110 5.67 -17.88 24.08
CA THR A 110 5.59 -17.50 25.48
C THR A 110 5.10 -16.06 25.59
N LEU A 111 4.18 -15.81 26.51
CA LEU A 111 3.71 -14.47 26.88
C LEU A 111 4.38 -14.12 28.21
N LEU A 112 5.29 -13.14 28.18
CA LEU A 112 6.11 -12.75 29.32
C LEU A 112 5.47 -11.61 30.10
N PHE A 113 5.37 -11.72 31.43
CA PHE A 113 4.98 -10.60 32.30
C PHE A 113 6.18 -9.67 32.51
N ASN A 114 6.30 -8.64 31.67
CA ASN A 114 7.43 -7.71 31.70
C ASN A 114 6.97 -6.27 31.38
N GLU A 115 7.90 -5.32 31.35
CA GLU A 115 7.61 -3.91 31.07
C GLU A 115 6.93 -3.67 29.71
N TYR A 116 7.15 -4.54 28.73
CA TYR A 116 6.60 -4.38 27.39
C TYR A 116 5.16 -4.86 27.28
N SER A 117 4.77 -5.86 28.06
CA SER A 117 3.37 -6.30 28.15
C SER A 117 2.59 -5.60 29.25
N ASN A 118 3.25 -4.94 30.22
CA ASN A 118 2.59 -4.22 31.30
C ASN A 118 1.80 -3.01 30.80
N ILE A 119 0.53 -2.92 31.18
CA ILE A 119 -0.24 -1.70 30.99
C ILE A 119 0.22 -0.70 32.06
N LYS A 120 0.88 0.38 31.61
CA LYS A 120 1.53 1.35 32.49
C LYS A 120 0.60 1.84 33.60
N GLY A 121 1.11 1.82 34.83
CA GLY A 121 0.36 2.25 36.01
C GLY A 121 -0.64 1.22 36.55
N THR A 122 -0.61 -0.02 36.07
CA THR A 122 -1.50 -1.10 36.52
C THR A 122 -0.72 -2.39 36.80
N THR A 123 -1.36 -3.34 37.49
CA THR A 123 -0.89 -4.72 37.68
C THR A 123 -1.25 -5.64 36.51
N SER A 124 -1.86 -5.08 35.46
CA SER A 124 -2.34 -5.81 34.30
C SER A 124 -1.30 -5.87 33.18
N TYR A 125 -1.30 -6.99 32.48
CA TYR A 125 -0.43 -7.25 31.33
C TYR A 125 -1.28 -7.65 30.14
N SER A 126 -0.94 -7.19 28.94
CA SER A 126 -1.75 -7.41 27.75
C SER A 126 -0.95 -7.75 26.51
N TRP A 127 -1.57 -8.56 25.65
CA TRP A 127 -1.05 -8.94 24.34
C TRP A 127 -2.16 -8.91 23.30
N THR A 128 -1.81 -8.43 22.11
CA THR A 128 -2.63 -8.55 20.91
C THR A 128 -2.15 -9.74 20.08
N ILE A 129 -3.07 -10.61 19.67
CA ILE A 129 -2.80 -11.78 18.83
C ILE A 129 -3.67 -11.71 17.59
N ASP A 130 -3.05 -11.72 16.41
CA ASP A 130 -3.75 -11.80 15.14
C ASP A 130 -3.63 -13.21 14.56
N VAL A 131 -4.76 -13.77 14.10
CA VAL A 131 -4.82 -15.00 13.32
C VAL A 131 -5.52 -14.70 12.00
N ILE A 132 -4.76 -14.76 10.90
CA ILE A 132 -5.17 -14.28 9.58
C ILE A 132 -5.17 -15.45 8.60
N SER A 133 -6.26 -15.62 7.85
CA SER A 133 -6.30 -16.57 6.74
C SER A 133 -5.38 -16.14 5.59
N GLN A 134 -4.57 -17.07 5.08
CA GLN A 134 -3.75 -16.85 3.88
C GLN A 134 -4.48 -17.21 2.57
N LEU A 135 -5.76 -17.60 2.63
CA LEU A 135 -6.55 -17.82 1.42
C LEU A 135 -6.69 -16.50 0.64
N ALA A 136 -6.28 -16.50 -0.63
CA ALA A 136 -6.32 -15.31 -1.48
C ALA A 136 -7.28 -15.42 -2.68
N VAL A 137 -7.50 -16.63 -3.21
CA VAL A 137 -8.22 -16.83 -4.49
C VAL A 137 -9.55 -17.57 -4.30
N LEU A 138 -9.56 -18.69 -3.58
CA LEU A 138 -10.76 -19.52 -3.42
C LEU A 138 -11.64 -19.01 -2.28
N THR A 139 -12.83 -18.49 -2.59
CA THR A 139 -13.71 -17.89 -1.57
C THR A 139 -14.59 -18.88 -0.80
N PHE A 140 -14.60 -20.16 -1.17
CA PHE A 140 -15.47 -21.17 -0.56
C PHE A 140 -14.90 -21.89 0.68
N PRO A 141 -13.59 -22.20 0.79
CA PRO A 141 -13.05 -22.89 1.95
C PRO A 141 -13.12 -22.01 3.20
N LYS A 142 -13.38 -22.64 4.35
CA LYS A 142 -13.19 -22.03 5.67
C LYS A 142 -12.22 -22.89 6.46
N LEU A 143 -11.09 -22.32 6.83
CA LEU A 143 -10.01 -22.99 7.54
C LEU A 143 -10.28 -22.98 9.05
N GLN A 144 -10.05 -24.08 9.74
CA GLN A 144 -10.23 -24.19 11.18
C GLN A 144 -8.91 -24.08 11.94
N TYR A 145 -8.89 -23.30 13.03
CA TYR A 145 -7.78 -23.28 13.99
C TYR A 145 -8.27 -23.37 15.43
N THR A 146 -7.33 -23.70 16.34
CA THR A 146 -7.55 -23.66 17.79
C THR A 146 -6.46 -22.82 18.44
N ILE A 147 -6.85 -21.89 19.33
CA ILE A 147 -5.95 -21.13 20.21
C ILE A 147 -6.09 -21.66 21.63
N LYS A 148 -4.95 -21.86 22.31
CA LYS A 148 -4.89 -22.26 23.72
C LYS A 148 -3.88 -21.43 24.48
N VAL A 149 -4.24 -20.98 25.67
CA VAL A 149 -3.33 -20.30 26.61
C VAL A 149 -3.38 -21.02 27.95
N GLY A 150 -2.22 -21.26 28.56
CA GLY A 150 -2.15 -21.90 29.86
C GLY A 150 -0.87 -21.57 30.62
N THR A 151 -0.84 -21.90 31.91
CA THR A 151 0.30 -21.60 32.81
C THR A 151 1.47 -22.56 32.64
N SER A 152 1.31 -23.62 31.85
CA SER A 152 2.39 -24.55 31.49
C SER A 152 2.33 -25.00 30.03
N ARG A 153 3.46 -25.35 29.41
CA ARG A 153 3.47 -25.95 28.07
C ARG A 153 2.66 -27.26 27.99
N ARG A 154 2.49 -27.97 29.11
CA ARG A 154 1.74 -29.24 29.16
C ARG A 154 0.23 -28.98 29.13
N SER A 155 -0.25 -27.95 29.84
CA SER A 155 -1.67 -27.56 29.86
C SER A 155 -2.22 -27.27 28.44
N THR A 156 -1.41 -26.65 27.57
CA THR A 156 -1.79 -26.36 26.17
C THR A 156 -1.70 -27.58 25.22
N ARG A 157 -1.07 -28.68 25.65
CA ARG A 157 -0.92 -29.91 24.85
C ARG A 157 -2.08 -30.88 25.02
N MET A 158 -2.76 -30.87 26.17
CA MET A 158 -3.83 -31.81 26.46
C MET A 158 -5.01 -31.66 25.50
N ARG A 159 -5.63 -32.80 25.15
CA ARG A 159 -6.84 -32.83 24.31
C ARG A 159 -7.96 -32.14 25.09
N SER A 160 -8.65 -31.19 24.45
CA SER A 160 -9.76 -30.43 25.07
C SER A 160 -11.01 -31.27 25.30
N ARG A 161 -11.10 -32.50 24.74
CA ARG A 161 -12.18 -33.44 25.07
C ARG A 161 -12.09 -33.84 26.55
N GLY A 162 -12.78 -33.09 27.40
CA GLY A 162 -13.05 -33.44 28.80
C GLY A 162 -12.45 -32.51 29.88
N ARG A 163 -11.53 -31.59 29.55
CA ARG A 163 -10.98 -30.65 30.54
C ARG A 163 -11.77 -29.34 30.52
N LYS A 164 -12.41 -29.00 31.64
CA LYS A 164 -13.07 -27.70 31.84
C LYS A 164 -11.98 -26.60 31.85
N ILE A 165 -12.29 -25.45 31.27
CA ILE A 165 -11.46 -24.25 31.40
C ILE A 165 -11.38 -23.91 32.89
N ASP A 166 -10.18 -23.67 33.38
CA ASP A 166 -9.96 -23.27 34.76
C ASP A 166 -10.45 -21.81 34.88
N ALA A 167 -11.63 -21.60 35.48
CA ALA A 167 -12.22 -20.28 35.65
C ALA A 167 -11.42 -19.51 36.72
N LEU A 168 -10.63 -18.54 36.27
CA LEU A 168 -9.87 -17.64 37.13
C LEU A 168 -10.38 -16.20 36.94
N GLU A 169 -10.44 -15.47 38.04
CA GLU A 169 -10.66 -14.03 37.99
C GLU A 169 -9.40 -13.31 37.50
N GLY A 170 -9.56 -12.09 36.97
CA GLY A 170 -8.44 -11.29 36.45
C GLY A 170 -8.00 -11.62 35.02
N ILE A 171 -8.72 -12.49 34.30
CA ILE A 171 -8.47 -12.78 32.88
C ILE A 171 -9.58 -12.16 32.03
N LYS A 172 -9.21 -11.21 31.17
CA LYS A 172 -10.09 -10.59 30.17
C LYS A 172 -9.63 -10.97 28.77
N VAL A 173 -10.52 -11.55 27.98
CA VAL A 173 -10.28 -11.86 26.56
C VAL A 173 -11.26 -11.08 25.73
N GLU A 174 -10.75 -10.14 24.94
CA GLU A 174 -11.52 -9.41 23.93
C GLU A 174 -11.22 -10.03 22.57
N GLU A 175 -12.24 -10.28 21.78
CA GLU A 175 -12.12 -10.87 20.44
C GLU A 175 -12.85 -9.98 19.43
N TRP A 176 -12.19 -9.74 18.29
CA TRP A 176 -12.79 -9.12 17.13
C TRP A 176 -12.67 -10.05 15.94
N ASP A 177 -13.80 -10.33 15.29
CA ASP A 177 -13.83 -10.91 13.96
C ASP A 177 -13.63 -9.80 12.89
N THR A 178 -13.52 -10.21 11.62
CA THR A 178 -13.36 -9.28 10.50
C THR A 178 -14.45 -8.19 10.49
N ILE A 179 -15.71 -8.57 10.72
CA ILE A 179 -16.84 -7.63 10.58
C ILE A 179 -16.81 -6.60 11.70
N SER A 180 -16.64 -7.01 12.95
CA SER A 180 -16.56 -6.11 14.10
C SER A 180 -15.32 -5.22 14.04
N LEU A 181 -14.17 -5.77 13.62
CA LEU A 181 -12.92 -5.01 13.48
C LEU A 181 -13.01 -3.91 12.41
N TRP A 182 -13.75 -4.15 11.33
CA TRP A 182 -13.97 -3.18 10.25
C TRP A 182 -15.19 -2.29 10.43
N ASN A 183 -16.01 -2.51 11.48
CA ASN A 183 -17.21 -1.73 11.78
C ASN A 183 -17.14 -0.99 13.12
N LEU A 184 -15.94 -0.64 13.58
CA LEU A 184 -15.75 0.19 14.77
C LEU A 184 -16.50 1.53 14.64
N SER A 185 -17.00 2.01 15.77
CA SER A 185 -17.64 3.32 15.92
C SER A 185 -16.60 4.44 15.99
N PRO A 186 -16.98 5.68 15.62
CA PRO A 186 -16.10 6.84 15.76
C PRO A 186 -15.83 7.13 17.24
N LYS A 187 -14.66 7.71 17.53
CA LYS A 187 -14.24 8.08 18.89
C LYS A 187 -15.18 9.11 19.52
N TYR A 188 -15.69 10.06 18.72
CA TYR A 188 -16.59 11.12 19.15
C TYR A 188 -17.93 11.05 18.39
N PRO A 189 -18.91 10.26 18.88
CA PRO A 189 -20.20 10.03 18.20
C PRO A 189 -21.00 11.29 17.85
N THR A 190 -20.83 12.37 18.61
CA THR A 190 -21.57 13.62 18.42
C THR A 190 -20.93 14.57 17.40
N LYS A 191 -19.69 14.31 17.00
CA LYS A 191 -18.95 15.15 16.04
C LYS A 191 -19.15 14.65 14.61
N PRO A 192 -18.98 15.54 13.61
CA PRO A 192 -18.88 15.12 12.22
C PRO A 192 -17.80 14.06 12.02
N VAL A 193 -18.02 13.18 11.06
CA VAL A 193 -17.17 12.02 10.78
C VAL A 193 -16.43 12.22 9.45
N HIS A 194 -15.16 11.78 9.45
CA HIS A 194 -14.37 11.59 8.25
C HIS A 194 -14.37 10.12 7.83
N LEU A 195 -15.10 9.78 6.76
CA LEU A 195 -15.16 8.42 6.22
C LEU A 195 -13.93 8.12 5.35
N VAL A 196 -13.21 7.04 5.64
CA VAL A 196 -12.09 6.56 4.82
C VAL A 196 -12.46 5.24 4.16
N ILE A 197 -12.47 5.20 2.83
CA ILE A 197 -12.76 4.01 2.03
C ILE A 197 -11.45 3.39 1.56
N ILE A 198 -11.19 2.15 1.97
CA ILE A 198 -10.01 1.39 1.59
C ILE A 198 -10.39 0.31 0.55
N THR A 199 -9.58 0.15 -0.49
CA THR A 199 -9.82 -0.80 -1.59
C THR A 199 -8.56 -1.56 -1.98
N HIS A 200 -8.69 -2.89 -2.06
CA HIS A 200 -7.60 -3.83 -2.32
C HIS A 200 -7.26 -3.95 -3.83
N GLY A 201 -6.10 -4.55 -4.11
CA GLY A 201 -5.62 -4.86 -5.46
C GLY A 201 -6.12 -6.20 -6.03
N ILE A 202 -5.49 -6.66 -7.11
CA ILE A 202 -5.79 -7.99 -7.69
C ILE A 202 -5.28 -9.11 -6.77
N PHE A 203 -6.03 -10.23 -6.70
CA PHE A 203 -5.71 -11.37 -5.81
C PHE A 203 -5.45 -10.96 -4.36
N SER A 204 -6.29 -10.05 -3.87
CA SER A 204 -6.21 -9.46 -2.55
C SER A 204 -7.62 -9.32 -1.96
N ASN A 205 -7.71 -8.89 -0.72
CA ASN A 205 -8.95 -8.66 0.02
C ASN A 205 -8.80 -7.44 0.94
N VAL A 206 -9.90 -6.78 1.30
CA VAL A 206 -9.84 -5.66 2.26
C VAL A 206 -9.53 -6.18 3.67
N GLY A 207 -10.20 -7.25 4.11
CA GLY A 207 -10.23 -7.69 5.51
C GLY A 207 -8.86 -7.90 6.14
N CYS A 208 -7.97 -8.60 5.45
CA CYS A 208 -6.65 -8.97 5.93
C CYS A 208 -5.53 -8.14 5.29
N ASP A 209 -5.55 -8.00 3.97
CA ASP A 209 -4.39 -7.45 3.25
C ASP A 209 -4.28 -5.92 3.39
N MET A 210 -5.38 -5.25 3.70
CA MET A 210 -5.40 -3.79 3.94
C MET A 210 -5.45 -3.43 5.43
N LEU A 211 -5.37 -4.43 6.31
CA LEU A 211 -5.54 -4.24 7.76
C LEU A 211 -4.44 -3.37 8.37
N TYR A 212 -3.19 -3.53 7.93
CA TYR A 212 -2.08 -2.74 8.48
C TYR A 212 -2.27 -1.24 8.22
N VAL A 213 -2.72 -0.87 7.02
CA VAL A 213 -3.03 0.53 6.67
C VAL A 213 -4.15 1.07 7.56
N LYS A 214 -5.23 0.30 7.74
CA LYS A 214 -6.32 0.66 8.66
C LYS A 214 -5.81 0.88 10.08
N ASP A 215 -5.07 -0.08 10.62
CA ASP A 215 -4.54 -0.04 11.99
C ASP A 215 -3.67 1.20 12.20
N LYS A 216 -2.80 1.56 11.24
CA LYS A 216 -1.92 2.73 11.37
C LYS A 216 -2.66 4.06 11.32
N ILE A 217 -3.69 4.17 10.49
CA ILE A 217 -4.56 5.37 10.47
C ILE A 217 -5.32 5.50 11.80
N GLU A 218 -5.81 4.40 12.36
CA GLU A 218 -6.47 4.40 13.68
C GLU A 218 -5.48 4.74 14.80
N GLU A 219 -4.29 4.14 14.79
CA GLU A 219 -3.24 4.38 15.81
C GLU A 219 -2.85 5.86 15.89
N ILE A 220 -2.56 6.50 14.75
CA ILE A 220 -2.12 7.90 14.76
C ILE A 220 -3.23 8.85 15.22
N THR A 221 -4.49 8.56 14.88
CA THR A 221 -5.63 9.44 15.19
C THR A 221 -6.20 9.20 16.58
N LEU A 222 -6.06 8.00 17.15
CA LEU A 222 -6.60 7.66 18.47
C LEU A 222 -5.99 8.53 19.58
N GLY A 223 -4.69 8.82 19.49
CA GLY A 223 -3.96 9.64 20.46
C GLY A 223 -4.12 11.16 20.31
N MET A 224 -4.84 11.63 19.29
CA MET A 224 -4.96 13.08 19.03
C MET A 224 -5.99 13.77 19.92
N ASP A 225 -5.70 15.03 20.25
CA ASP A 225 -6.60 15.94 20.94
C ASP A 225 -7.91 16.13 20.17
N GLU A 226 -9.00 16.27 20.92
CA GLU A 226 -10.37 16.33 20.40
C GLU A 226 -10.63 17.48 19.42
N SER A 227 -9.88 18.57 19.54
CA SER A 227 -10.01 19.78 18.71
C SER A 227 -9.50 19.58 17.29
N ILE A 228 -8.49 18.72 17.11
CA ILE A 228 -7.84 18.44 15.82
C ILE A 228 -8.19 17.04 15.30
N ASN A 229 -8.80 16.18 16.13
CA ASN A 229 -9.09 14.81 15.76
C ASN A 229 -10.05 14.74 14.54
N PRO A 230 -9.70 14.03 13.46
CA PRO A 230 -10.55 13.92 12.27
C PRO A 230 -11.81 13.06 12.49
N ASN A 231 -11.94 12.41 13.65
CA ASN A 231 -13.07 11.56 14.03
C ASN A 231 -13.42 10.53 12.95
N ILE A 232 -12.41 9.72 12.61
CA ILE A 232 -12.46 8.83 11.45
C ILE A 232 -13.39 7.64 11.64
N ILE A 233 -13.95 7.19 10.52
CA ILE A 233 -14.53 5.86 10.37
C ILE A 233 -13.90 5.22 9.12
N ILE A 234 -13.27 4.06 9.27
CA ILE A 234 -12.65 3.34 8.16
C ILE A 234 -13.54 2.19 7.70
N ARG A 235 -13.79 2.11 6.39
CA ARG A 235 -14.63 1.07 5.76
C ARG A 235 -13.99 0.56 4.47
N GLY A 236 -14.42 -0.61 4.02
CA GLY A 236 -13.99 -1.14 2.74
C GLY A 236 -14.93 -2.22 2.20
N CYS A 237 -15.05 -2.26 0.88
CA CYS A 237 -16.01 -3.11 0.19
C CYS A 237 -15.48 -4.56 0.07
N MET A 238 -15.85 -5.42 1.02
CA MET A 238 -15.46 -6.86 1.01
C MET A 238 -16.05 -7.65 -0.17
N ASP A 239 -17.11 -7.13 -0.77
CA ASP A 239 -17.86 -7.75 -1.87
C ASP A 239 -17.04 -8.01 -3.14
N ASN A 240 -15.91 -7.32 -3.33
CA ASN A 240 -15.05 -7.48 -4.50
C ASN A 240 -14.03 -8.63 -4.37
N MET A 241 -13.97 -9.25 -3.20
CA MET A 241 -13.16 -10.42 -2.95
C MET A 241 -13.49 -11.57 -3.91
N GLY A 242 -12.46 -12.14 -4.54
CA GLY A 242 -12.57 -13.17 -5.57
C GLY A 242 -13.18 -12.71 -6.91
N LYS A 243 -13.43 -11.41 -7.11
CA LYS A 243 -14.09 -10.87 -8.32
C LYS A 243 -13.21 -9.91 -9.12
N SER A 244 -11.93 -9.80 -8.77
CA SER A 244 -10.98 -8.86 -9.38
C SER A 244 -10.73 -9.07 -10.87
N ALA A 245 -11.13 -10.19 -11.46
CA ALA A 245 -11.04 -10.46 -12.91
C ALA A 245 -12.21 -9.90 -13.73
N ARG A 246 -13.25 -9.35 -13.08
CA ARG A 246 -14.49 -8.89 -13.74
C ARG A 246 -14.42 -7.50 -14.38
N GLY A 247 -13.26 -6.85 -14.36
CA GLY A 247 -13.04 -5.52 -14.96
C GLY A 247 -13.28 -4.37 -14.00
N VAL A 248 -12.60 -3.25 -14.27
CA VAL A 248 -12.60 -2.01 -13.45
C VAL A 248 -14.01 -1.45 -13.30
N HIS A 249 -14.80 -1.45 -14.38
CA HIS A 249 -16.20 -1.02 -14.34
C HIS A 249 -17.03 -1.84 -13.34
N TYR A 250 -16.92 -3.17 -13.40
CA TYR A 250 -17.70 -4.06 -12.55
C TYR A 250 -17.41 -3.85 -11.07
N ILE A 251 -16.12 -3.88 -10.70
CA ILE A 251 -15.68 -3.76 -9.31
C ILE A 251 -15.86 -2.33 -8.78
N GLY A 252 -15.59 -1.31 -9.60
CA GLY A 252 -15.74 0.10 -9.23
C GLY A 252 -17.19 0.49 -8.98
N ARG A 253 -18.12 0.03 -9.82
CA ARG A 253 -19.56 0.20 -9.59
C ARG A 253 -20.01 -0.38 -8.24
N ARG A 254 -19.49 -1.56 -7.85
CA ARG A 254 -19.83 -2.18 -6.57
C ARG A 254 -19.31 -1.38 -5.39
N VAL A 255 -18.07 -0.85 -5.49
CA VAL A 255 -17.55 0.08 -4.48
C VAL A 255 -18.40 1.34 -4.43
N GLY A 256 -18.78 1.92 -5.57
CA GLY A 256 -19.65 3.10 -5.61
C GLY A 256 -21.01 2.87 -4.92
N LYS A 257 -21.68 1.75 -5.22
CA LYS A 257 -22.92 1.34 -4.54
C LYS A 257 -22.73 1.14 -3.04
N TYR A 258 -21.61 0.53 -2.64
CA TYR A 258 -21.26 0.33 -1.23
C TYR A 258 -21.03 1.67 -0.51
N VAL A 259 -20.31 2.61 -1.11
CA VAL A 259 -20.03 3.92 -0.51
C VAL A 259 -21.31 4.71 -0.28
N VAL A 260 -22.20 4.77 -1.28
CA VAL A 260 -23.52 5.42 -1.14
C VAL A 260 -24.28 4.80 0.02
N LYS A 261 -24.40 3.46 0.03
CA LYS A 261 -25.10 2.73 1.10
C LYS A 261 -24.54 3.05 2.49
N ILE A 262 -23.21 3.01 2.64
CA ILE A 262 -22.56 3.26 3.94
C ILE A 262 -22.74 4.70 4.41
N ILE A 263 -22.67 5.67 3.50
CA ILE A 263 -22.91 7.07 3.85
C ILE A 263 -24.35 7.25 4.34
N ASP A 264 -25.33 6.69 3.61
CA ASP A 264 -26.74 6.77 4.01
C ASP A 264 -26.97 6.08 5.37
N GLU A 265 -26.37 4.90 5.61
CA GLU A 265 -26.45 4.19 6.90
C GLU A 265 -25.78 4.98 8.04
N LEU A 266 -24.59 5.53 7.83
CA LEU A 266 -23.88 6.32 8.84
C LEU A 266 -24.63 7.62 9.15
N ASN A 267 -25.23 8.26 8.16
CA ASN A 267 -26.02 9.49 8.33
C ASN A 267 -27.28 9.31 9.19
N THR A 268 -27.70 8.05 9.47
CA THR A 268 -28.78 7.79 10.44
C THR A 268 -28.36 7.98 11.90
N LYS A 269 -27.05 7.92 12.19
CA LYS A 269 -26.49 7.96 13.56
C LYS A 269 -25.47 9.07 13.77
N TYR A 270 -24.75 9.42 12.71
CA TYR A 270 -23.63 10.36 12.69
C TYR A 270 -23.84 11.37 11.56
N LYS A 271 -23.00 12.41 11.48
CA LYS A 271 -22.96 13.29 10.30
C LYS A 271 -21.67 13.02 9.53
N VAL A 272 -21.75 12.40 8.36
CA VAL A 272 -20.58 12.24 7.47
C VAL A 272 -20.33 13.57 6.76
N ASP A 273 -19.20 14.22 7.05
CA ASP A 273 -18.84 15.54 6.49
C ASP A 273 -17.68 15.46 5.50
N LYS A 274 -16.79 14.48 5.69
CA LYS A 274 -15.55 14.32 4.91
C LYS A 274 -15.41 12.89 4.40
N ILE A 275 -14.81 12.72 3.23
CA ILE A 275 -14.49 11.40 2.67
C ILE A 275 -13.07 11.33 2.11
N SER A 276 -12.44 10.17 2.23
CA SER A 276 -11.15 9.85 1.61
C SER A 276 -11.14 8.46 1.03
N PHE A 277 -10.33 8.27 0.00
CA PHE A 277 -10.17 7.03 -0.75
C PHE A 277 -8.69 6.62 -0.73
N ILE A 278 -8.45 5.37 -0.35
CA ILE A 278 -7.12 4.74 -0.36
C ILE A 278 -7.18 3.43 -1.16
N GLY A 279 -6.46 3.38 -2.28
CA GLY A 279 -6.49 2.23 -3.20
C GLY A 279 -5.10 1.61 -3.40
N HIS A 280 -4.99 0.29 -3.29
CA HIS A 280 -3.77 -0.45 -3.68
C HIS A 280 -3.91 -1.05 -5.06
N SER A 281 -2.92 -0.88 -5.94
CA SER A 281 -2.86 -1.55 -7.22
C SER A 281 -4.14 -1.32 -8.03
N LEU A 282 -4.84 -2.38 -8.45
CA LEU A 282 -6.17 -2.31 -9.09
C LEU A 282 -7.21 -1.49 -8.29
N GLY A 283 -7.04 -1.36 -6.98
CA GLY A 283 -7.88 -0.57 -6.09
C GLY A 283 -7.93 0.92 -6.45
N GLY A 284 -6.84 1.49 -6.99
CA GLY A 284 -6.81 2.90 -7.45
C GLY A 284 -7.79 3.16 -8.60
N PRO A 285 -7.65 2.47 -9.76
CA PRO A 285 -8.64 2.54 -10.85
C PRO A 285 -10.06 2.15 -10.42
N THR A 286 -10.18 1.18 -9.51
CA THR A 286 -11.48 0.78 -8.93
C THR A 286 -12.15 1.93 -8.18
N GLN A 287 -11.42 2.66 -7.35
CA GLN A 287 -11.95 3.82 -6.64
C GLN A 287 -12.24 4.98 -7.57
N ALA A 288 -11.41 5.19 -8.60
CA ALA A 288 -11.71 6.21 -9.61
C ALA A 288 -13.04 5.91 -10.32
N MET A 289 -13.29 4.65 -10.67
CA MET A 289 -14.59 4.21 -11.19
C MET A 289 -15.72 4.29 -10.14
N ALA A 290 -15.42 4.13 -8.85
CA ALA A 290 -16.41 4.31 -7.79
C ALA A 290 -16.84 5.78 -7.66
N VAL A 291 -15.89 6.71 -7.68
CA VAL A 291 -16.15 8.17 -7.70
C VAL A 291 -16.93 8.53 -8.96
N HIS A 292 -16.56 7.97 -10.12
CA HIS A 292 -17.32 8.11 -11.37
C HIS A 292 -18.77 7.67 -11.19
N TYR A 293 -18.98 6.46 -10.68
CA TYR A 293 -20.31 5.90 -10.45
C TYR A 293 -21.16 6.79 -9.51
N ILE A 294 -20.58 7.24 -8.39
CA ILE A 294 -21.27 8.09 -7.42
C ILE A 294 -21.65 9.42 -8.07
N THR A 295 -20.73 10.06 -8.80
CA THR A 295 -21.00 11.32 -9.50
C THR A 295 -22.18 11.18 -10.48
N MET A 296 -22.27 10.05 -11.19
CA MET A 296 -23.36 9.82 -12.14
C MET A 296 -24.71 9.50 -11.49
N LYS A 297 -24.71 8.86 -10.31
CA LYS A 297 -25.94 8.32 -9.69
C LYS A 297 -26.42 9.06 -8.44
N ARG A 298 -25.54 9.79 -7.77
CA ARG A 298 -25.75 10.58 -6.55
C ARG A 298 -24.90 11.85 -6.61
N PRO A 299 -25.15 12.76 -7.56
CA PRO A 299 -24.39 14.01 -7.68
C PRO A 299 -24.52 14.90 -6.44
N ASP A 300 -25.63 14.79 -5.70
CA ASP A 300 -25.88 15.44 -4.41
C ASP A 300 -24.81 15.13 -3.36
N LEU A 301 -24.20 13.95 -3.44
CA LEU A 301 -23.22 13.49 -2.45
C LEU A 301 -21.93 14.31 -2.50
N PHE A 302 -21.53 14.79 -3.67
CA PHE A 302 -20.35 15.63 -3.87
C PHE A 302 -20.72 17.07 -4.26
N ASP A 303 -21.90 17.52 -3.85
CA ASP A 303 -22.26 18.92 -3.99
C ASP A 303 -21.28 19.80 -3.18
N PRO A 304 -20.65 20.84 -3.76
CA PRO A 304 -19.62 21.64 -3.09
C PRO A 304 -20.08 22.36 -1.82
N VAL A 305 -21.40 22.58 -1.66
CA VAL A 305 -21.97 23.37 -0.56
C VAL A 305 -22.56 22.47 0.53
N THR A 306 -23.29 21.43 0.12
CA THR A 306 -24.10 20.59 1.01
C THR A 306 -23.64 19.14 1.11
N GLY A 307 -22.78 18.71 0.19
CA GLY A 307 -22.28 17.35 0.09
C GLY A 307 -21.13 17.02 1.03
N VAL A 308 -20.64 15.80 0.92
CA VAL A 308 -19.48 15.28 1.64
C VAL A 308 -18.20 15.77 0.96
N LYS A 309 -17.33 16.43 1.73
CA LYS A 309 -16.09 17.04 1.24
C LYS A 309 -15.05 15.96 0.88
N PRO A 310 -14.57 15.89 -0.38
CA PRO A 310 -13.48 15.01 -0.76
C PRO A 310 -12.14 15.52 -0.21
N ILE A 311 -11.48 14.76 0.66
CA ILE A 311 -10.22 15.18 1.30
C ILE A 311 -9.02 14.54 0.61
N ASN A 312 -8.87 13.22 0.70
CA ASN A 312 -7.71 12.50 0.16
C ASN A 312 -8.13 11.49 -0.91
N PHE A 313 -7.45 11.50 -2.04
CA PHE A 313 -7.45 10.43 -3.05
C PHE A 313 -6.02 9.88 -3.16
N ILE A 314 -5.78 8.77 -2.47
CA ILE A 314 -4.43 8.19 -2.30
C ILE A 314 -4.37 6.84 -2.98
N THR A 315 -3.32 6.61 -3.77
CA THR A 315 -3.11 5.31 -4.41
C THR A 315 -1.69 4.81 -4.21
N LEU A 316 -1.54 3.49 -4.08
CA LEU A 316 -0.25 2.82 -3.90
C LEU A 316 -0.05 1.78 -5.00
N ALA A 317 1.01 1.96 -5.79
CA ALA A 317 1.36 1.10 -6.92
C ALA A 317 0.20 0.88 -7.91
N SER A 318 -0.55 1.94 -8.27
CA SER A 318 -1.77 1.84 -9.09
C SER A 318 -1.54 2.09 -10.58
N PRO A 319 -2.00 1.20 -11.49
CA PRO A 319 -1.72 1.28 -12.92
C PRO A 319 -2.69 2.20 -13.70
N PHE A 320 -2.74 3.50 -13.37
CA PHE A 320 -3.67 4.44 -14.01
C PHE A 320 -3.49 4.58 -15.52
N VAL A 321 -2.28 4.36 -16.03
CA VAL A 321 -1.92 4.49 -17.45
C VAL A 321 -1.84 3.11 -18.14
N GLY A 322 -2.36 2.06 -17.50
CA GLY A 322 -2.26 0.67 -17.97
C GLY A 322 -0.84 0.10 -17.87
N VAL A 323 -0.66 -1.15 -18.32
CA VAL A 323 0.59 -1.94 -18.19
C VAL A 323 1.08 -2.54 -19.52
N ILE A 324 0.72 -1.93 -20.65
CA ILE A 324 0.97 -2.51 -21.99
C ILE A 324 2.46 -2.57 -22.32
N GLY A 325 2.91 -3.74 -22.80
CA GLY A 325 4.19 -3.89 -23.50
C GLY A 325 5.41 -4.09 -22.61
N ASP A 326 5.25 -4.18 -21.28
CA ASP A 326 6.35 -4.46 -20.35
C ASP A 326 6.55 -5.98 -20.10
N TYR A 327 5.93 -6.84 -20.93
CA TYR A 327 6.06 -8.31 -20.89
C TYR A 327 6.65 -8.85 -22.21
N PRO A 328 7.76 -9.61 -22.18
CA PRO A 328 8.05 -10.56 -23.26
C PRO A 328 6.92 -11.58 -23.30
N LEU A 329 6.40 -11.89 -24.50
CA LEU A 329 5.26 -12.79 -24.73
C LEU A 329 5.41 -14.22 -24.14
N TYR A 330 6.61 -14.58 -23.65
CA TYR A 330 7.04 -15.95 -23.36
C TYR A 330 7.26 -16.25 -21.87
N ILE A 331 7.00 -15.31 -20.96
CA ILE A 331 7.05 -15.58 -19.51
C ILE A 331 5.63 -15.54 -18.96
N SER A 332 4.87 -16.52 -19.44
CA SER A 332 3.63 -17.01 -18.85
C SER A 332 3.99 -17.90 -17.65
N LEU A 333 3.72 -17.43 -16.43
CA LEU A 333 3.49 -18.32 -15.29
C LEU A 333 2.21 -17.86 -14.58
N PRO A 334 1.46 -18.79 -13.97
CA PRO A 334 0.17 -19.35 -14.38
C PRO A 334 -1.04 -18.39 -14.15
N LEU A 335 -0.85 -17.11 -14.42
CA LEU A 335 -1.85 -16.04 -14.40
C LEU A 335 -2.04 -15.53 -15.84
N ASP A 336 -2.42 -16.42 -16.74
CA ASP A 336 -2.65 -16.08 -18.15
C ASP A 336 -3.43 -14.77 -18.25
N MET A 337 -3.01 -13.88 -19.13
CA MET A 337 -3.73 -12.63 -19.41
C MET A 337 -5.18 -12.88 -19.92
N GLY A 338 -5.54 -14.14 -20.24
CA GLY A 338 -6.92 -14.61 -20.41
C GLY A 338 -7.65 -14.98 -19.10
N SER A 339 -6.93 -15.41 -18.06
CA SER A 339 -7.44 -15.72 -16.71
C SER A 339 -7.74 -14.48 -15.85
N LEU A 340 -7.09 -13.34 -16.14
CA LEU A 340 -7.44 -12.05 -15.53
C LEU A 340 -8.73 -11.43 -16.09
N GLY A 341 -9.35 -12.09 -17.08
CA GLY A 341 -10.65 -11.73 -17.61
C GLY A 341 -10.71 -10.33 -18.20
N LEU A 342 -11.75 -9.58 -17.83
CA LEU A 342 -11.98 -8.22 -18.31
C LEU A 342 -10.95 -7.24 -17.74
N THR A 343 -10.48 -7.45 -16.51
CA THR A 343 -9.47 -6.58 -15.88
C THR A 343 -8.15 -6.59 -16.64
N GLY A 344 -7.71 -7.76 -17.10
CA GLY A 344 -6.52 -7.85 -17.95
C GLY A 344 -6.67 -7.04 -19.25
N ARG A 345 -7.87 -6.98 -19.83
CA ARG A 345 -8.15 -6.18 -21.03
C ARG A 345 -8.13 -4.68 -20.74
N ASP A 346 -8.76 -4.28 -19.64
CA ASP A 346 -8.83 -2.89 -19.18
C ASP A 346 -7.42 -2.31 -18.97
N LEU A 347 -6.56 -3.05 -18.26
CA LEU A 347 -5.18 -2.64 -17.96
C LEU A 347 -4.26 -2.69 -19.19
N ASN A 348 -4.61 -3.50 -20.20
CA ASN A 348 -3.92 -3.50 -21.50
C ASN A 348 -4.51 -2.46 -22.49
N LEU A 349 -5.30 -1.50 -22.00
CA LEU A 349 -5.98 -0.45 -22.78
C LEU A 349 -6.61 -1.01 -24.06
N ARG A 350 -7.26 -2.17 -23.93
CA ARG A 350 -8.08 -2.78 -24.99
C ARG A 350 -9.54 -2.42 -24.76
N TYR A 351 -10.34 -2.52 -25.82
CA TYR A 351 -11.79 -2.36 -25.70
C TYR A 351 -12.38 -3.33 -24.66
N THR A 352 -13.14 -2.75 -23.72
CA THR A 352 -13.86 -3.47 -22.68
C THR A 352 -15.28 -3.78 -23.16
N PRO A 353 -15.65 -5.04 -23.38
CA PRO A 353 -17.04 -5.40 -23.67
C PRO A 353 -17.87 -5.27 -22.39
N LEU A 354 -18.42 -4.08 -22.16
CA LEU A 354 -19.21 -3.76 -20.97
C LEU A 354 -20.52 -4.55 -20.97
N GLN A 355 -20.75 -5.32 -19.90
CA GLN A 355 -22.02 -6.01 -19.68
C GLN A 355 -23.17 -5.05 -19.30
N SER A 356 -22.82 -3.84 -18.86
CA SER A 356 -23.78 -2.81 -18.44
C SER A 356 -23.12 -1.43 -18.60
N LYS A 357 -23.91 -0.43 -19.01
CA LYS A 357 -23.49 0.98 -19.02
C LYS A 357 -23.81 1.73 -17.71
N ASP A 358 -24.33 1.01 -16.72
CA ASP A 358 -24.77 1.57 -15.43
C ASP A 358 -23.65 2.36 -14.75
N GLY A 359 -23.94 3.63 -14.48
CA GLY A 359 -23.05 4.59 -13.82
C GLY A 359 -21.81 4.98 -14.63
N LEU A 360 -21.80 4.77 -15.95
CA LEU A 360 -20.77 5.33 -16.84
C LEU A 360 -21.18 6.65 -17.48
N TYR A 361 -22.47 6.82 -17.72
CA TYR A 361 -23.03 7.99 -18.38
C TYR A 361 -24.19 8.53 -17.56
N ILE A 362 -24.43 9.83 -17.67
CA ILE A 362 -25.69 10.43 -17.22
C ILE A 362 -26.77 9.93 -18.17
N ASP A 363 -27.91 9.49 -17.62
CA ASP A 363 -29.10 9.12 -18.39
C ASP A 363 -29.79 10.40 -18.93
N ASP A 364 -29.04 11.26 -19.64
CA ASP A 364 -29.48 12.55 -20.22
C ASP A 364 -29.20 12.56 -21.74
N PRO A 365 -30.22 12.86 -22.58
CA PRO A 365 -30.08 12.92 -24.04
C PRO A 365 -28.94 13.83 -24.54
N LYS A 366 -28.55 14.85 -23.76
CA LYS A 366 -27.52 15.84 -24.13
C LYS A 366 -26.11 15.24 -24.25
N TYR A 367 -25.84 14.11 -23.59
CA TYR A 367 -24.53 13.47 -23.55
C TYR A 367 -24.44 12.17 -24.39
N GLN A 368 -25.48 11.84 -25.18
CA GLN A 368 -25.51 10.60 -25.98
C GLN A 368 -24.62 10.63 -27.23
N ASN A 369 -24.25 11.82 -27.73
CA ASN A 369 -23.57 12.01 -29.01
C ASN A 369 -22.04 12.20 -28.93
N GLN A 370 -21.42 12.04 -27.77
CA GLN A 370 -19.95 12.09 -27.69
C GLN A 370 -19.36 10.78 -28.24
N GLU A 371 -18.36 10.88 -29.14
CA GLU A 371 -17.55 9.74 -29.59
C GLU A 371 -16.83 9.13 -28.38
N ASN A 372 -17.51 8.20 -27.72
CA ASN A 372 -17.09 7.68 -26.43
C ASN A 372 -15.77 6.91 -26.58
N SER A 373 -14.75 7.31 -25.82
CA SER A 373 -13.55 6.49 -25.72
C SER A 373 -13.95 5.07 -25.30
N LYS A 374 -13.50 4.11 -26.09
CA LYS A 374 -13.76 2.68 -25.91
C LYS A 374 -12.99 2.07 -24.73
N LEU A 375 -12.15 2.86 -24.05
CA LEU A 375 -11.19 2.42 -23.05
C LEU A 375 -11.61 2.92 -21.68
N ILE A 376 -11.93 2.00 -20.76
CA ILE A 376 -12.42 2.36 -19.42
C ILE A 376 -11.46 3.31 -18.68
N MET A 377 -10.15 3.11 -18.82
CA MET A 377 -9.13 3.93 -18.17
C MET A 377 -9.11 5.38 -18.65
N GLU A 378 -9.50 5.63 -19.89
CA GLU A 378 -9.61 6.98 -20.46
C GLU A 378 -10.91 7.67 -20.03
N LEU A 379 -11.94 6.91 -19.68
CA LEU A 379 -13.23 7.43 -19.23
C LEU A 379 -13.20 7.92 -17.78
N LEU A 380 -12.40 7.31 -16.90
CA LEU A 380 -12.43 7.59 -15.45
C LEU A 380 -12.22 9.07 -15.08
N PRO A 381 -11.28 9.82 -15.69
CA PRO A 381 -11.06 11.24 -15.39
C PRO A 381 -11.80 12.20 -16.34
N GLN A 382 -12.77 11.73 -17.13
CA GLN A 382 -13.51 12.62 -18.05
C GLN A 382 -14.55 13.46 -17.30
N PRO A 383 -14.86 14.68 -17.78
CA PRO A 383 -15.98 15.45 -17.27
C PRO A 383 -17.29 14.66 -17.38
N PRO A 384 -18.22 14.84 -16.42
CA PRO A 384 -18.18 15.76 -15.29
C PRO A 384 -17.37 15.29 -14.07
N VAL A 385 -16.94 14.03 -14.02
CA VAL A 385 -16.26 13.43 -12.85
C VAL A 385 -14.94 14.12 -12.53
N ARG A 386 -14.26 14.66 -13.56
CA ARG A 386 -13.03 15.44 -13.40
C ARG A 386 -13.14 16.51 -12.32
N GLN A 387 -14.27 17.22 -12.27
CA GLN A 387 -14.51 18.29 -11.28
C GLN A 387 -14.51 17.74 -9.84
N ILE A 388 -14.95 16.51 -9.63
CA ILE A 388 -14.90 15.87 -8.31
C ILE A 388 -13.44 15.52 -7.95
N PHE A 389 -12.63 15.08 -8.91
CA PHE A 389 -11.19 14.87 -8.68
C PHE A 389 -10.46 16.18 -8.36
N GLU A 390 -10.82 17.28 -9.03
CA GLU A 390 -10.30 18.63 -8.75
C GLU A 390 -10.66 19.09 -7.32
N GLN A 391 -11.84 18.72 -6.81
CA GLN A 391 -12.28 19.04 -5.44
C GLN A 391 -11.50 18.32 -4.34
N PHE A 392 -10.82 17.20 -4.62
CA PHE A 392 -9.97 16.56 -3.60
C PHE A 392 -8.83 17.51 -3.20
N ILE A 393 -8.65 17.68 -1.90
CA ILE A 393 -7.60 18.55 -1.36
C ILE A 393 -6.22 17.93 -1.61
N HIS A 394 -6.14 16.61 -1.48
CA HIS A 394 -4.93 15.86 -1.69
C HIS A 394 -5.16 14.73 -2.69
N ARG A 395 -4.35 14.73 -3.76
CA ARG A 395 -4.22 13.63 -4.71
C ARG A 395 -2.78 13.13 -4.64
N THR A 396 -2.59 11.92 -4.13
CA THR A 396 -1.26 11.37 -3.87
C THR A 396 -1.09 10.00 -4.51
N VAL A 397 -0.01 9.82 -5.27
CA VAL A 397 0.41 8.51 -5.78
C VAL A 397 1.70 8.07 -5.10
N TYR A 398 1.71 6.83 -4.63
CA TYR A 398 2.91 6.15 -4.14
C TYR A 398 3.36 5.15 -5.20
N ALA A 399 4.60 5.27 -5.65
CA ALA A 399 5.16 4.41 -6.68
C ALA A 399 6.52 3.87 -6.26
N ASN A 400 6.72 2.56 -6.39
CA ASN A 400 7.99 1.96 -6.04
C ASN A 400 8.98 2.05 -7.22
N VAL A 401 10.21 2.49 -6.94
CA VAL A 401 11.26 2.70 -7.96
C VAL A 401 12.09 1.47 -8.27
N VAL A 402 12.03 0.44 -7.41
CA VAL A 402 12.94 -0.71 -7.47
C VAL A 402 12.15 -2.01 -7.66
N HIS A 403 12.30 -2.68 -8.81
CA HIS A 403 11.82 -4.07 -9.00
C HIS A 403 10.31 -4.30 -8.77
N ASP A 404 9.45 -3.30 -8.99
CA ASP A 404 8.01 -3.57 -9.16
C ASP A 404 7.74 -4.07 -10.59
N GLY A 405 7.66 -5.39 -10.73
CA GLY A 405 7.36 -6.07 -12.00
C GLY A 405 5.87 -6.25 -12.28
N ILE A 406 4.99 -5.82 -11.37
CA ILE A 406 3.53 -5.91 -11.54
C ILE A 406 2.99 -4.57 -12.04
N VAL A 407 3.39 -3.47 -11.40
CA VAL A 407 3.00 -2.12 -11.77
C VAL A 407 4.26 -1.27 -11.99
N PRO A 408 4.68 -1.10 -13.26
CA PRO A 408 5.85 -0.29 -13.58
C PRO A 408 5.75 1.14 -13.05
N LEU A 409 6.88 1.69 -12.62
CA LEU A 409 6.99 3.05 -12.10
C LEU A 409 6.29 4.11 -12.97
N ARG A 410 6.43 4.01 -14.30
CA ARG A 410 5.79 4.93 -15.25
C ARG A 410 4.27 4.98 -15.13
N THR A 411 3.62 3.87 -14.78
CA THR A 411 2.14 3.85 -14.67
C THR A 411 1.70 4.21 -13.25
N ALA A 412 2.44 3.75 -12.23
CA ALA A 412 2.21 4.11 -10.84
C ALA A 412 2.39 5.61 -10.55
N ALA A 413 3.29 6.28 -11.28
CA ALA A 413 3.59 7.70 -11.11
C ALA A 413 2.89 8.62 -12.14
N LEU A 414 1.86 8.15 -12.85
CA LEU A 414 1.15 8.93 -13.87
C LEU A 414 2.09 9.50 -14.96
N LEU A 415 3.00 8.66 -15.45
CA LEU A 415 3.94 8.90 -16.57
C LEU A 415 5.06 9.90 -16.30
N TYR A 416 4.75 11.16 -15.99
CA TYR A 416 5.74 12.25 -15.93
C TYR A 416 6.45 12.33 -14.58
N LEU A 417 7.78 12.40 -14.59
CA LEU A 417 8.62 12.49 -13.39
C LEU A 417 9.83 13.38 -13.64
N ASP A 418 10.28 14.09 -12.61
CA ASP A 418 11.54 14.82 -12.62
C ASP A 418 12.74 13.86 -12.41
N TRP A 419 13.26 13.32 -13.51
CA TRP A 419 14.38 12.38 -13.49
C TRP A 419 15.72 13.02 -13.12
N ASN A 420 15.88 14.33 -13.31
CA ASN A 420 17.13 15.03 -12.99
C ASN A 420 17.32 15.09 -11.47
N SER A 421 16.27 15.50 -10.75
CA SER A 421 16.26 15.49 -9.29
C SER A 421 16.50 14.09 -8.73
N LEU A 422 15.91 13.05 -9.34
CA LEU A 422 16.14 11.66 -8.93
C LEU A 422 17.59 11.19 -9.12
N ASN A 423 18.24 11.64 -10.19
CA ASN A 423 19.63 11.31 -10.46
C ASN A 423 20.59 12.05 -9.51
N ALA A 424 20.30 13.31 -9.17
CA ALA A 424 21.04 14.06 -8.17
C ALA A 424 20.97 13.37 -6.80
N VAL A 425 19.77 12.97 -6.35
CA VAL A 425 19.58 12.23 -5.09
C VAL A 425 20.35 10.91 -5.07
N LYS A 426 20.31 10.13 -6.16
CA LYS A 426 21.08 8.88 -6.27
C LYS A 426 22.59 9.08 -6.22
N LYS A 427 23.10 10.17 -6.82
CA LYS A 427 24.53 10.52 -6.75
C LYS A 427 24.93 10.90 -5.33
N ILE A 428 24.09 11.66 -4.62
CA ILE A 428 24.33 12.04 -3.21
C ILE A 428 24.33 10.80 -2.32
N GLN A 429 23.34 9.92 -2.45
CA GLN A 429 23.27 8.67 -1.68
C GLN A 429 24.48 7.75 -1.94
N ARG A 430 24.94 7.64 -3.19
CA ARG A 430 26.17 6.91 -3.50
C ARG A 430 27.41 7.55 -2.88
N LYS A 431 27.52 8.89 -2.92
CA LYS A 431 28.64 9.60 -2.29
C LYS A 431 28.64 9.41 -0.78
N SER A 432 27.50 9.50 -0.11
CA SER A 432 27.40 9.26 1.35
C SER A 432 27.71 7.82 1.73
N MET A 433 27.31 6.83 0.92
CA MET A 433 27.67 5.41 1.14
C MET A 433 29.17 5.18 0.98
N ILE A 434 29.79 5.73 -0.07
CA ILE A 434 31.24 5.64 -0.30
C ILE A 434 32.00 6.34 0.84
N GLN A 435 31.48 7.45 1.36
CA GLN A 435 32.08 8.19 2.47
C GLN A 435 31.96 7.44 3.79
N ALA A 436 30.84 6.74 4.04
CA ALA A 436 30.69 5.84 5.19
C ALA A 436 31.65 4.64 5.12
N GLU A 437 31.79 4.01 3.94
CA GLU A 437 32.74 2.89 3.71
C GLU A 437 34.22 3.32 3.81
N THR A 438 34.55 4.58 3.55
CA THR A 438 35.91 5.11 3.73
C THR A 438 36.22 5.52 5.17
N THR A 439 35.20 5.73 6.01
CA THR A 439 35.38 6.12 7.42
C THR A 439 35.58 4.90 8.33
N GLU A 440 35.12 3.70 7.95
CA GLU A 440 35.40 2.45 8.67
C GLU A 440 36.85 1.93 8.51
N ASN A 441 37.68 2.59 7.69
CA ASN A 441 39.08 2.19 7.44
C ASN A 441 40.14 3.19 7.95
N ARG A 442 39.78 4.13 8.84
CA ARG A 442 40.76 5.04 9.46
C ARG A 442 40.47 5.29 10.94
N ASP A 443 40.95 4.38 11.79
CA ASP A 443 41.32 4.72 13.16
C ASP A 443 42.72 5.34 13.15
N THR A 444 42.83 6.67 13.31
CA THR A 444 43.71 7.36 14.27
C THR A 444 43.79 8.87 14.00
N GLU A 445 43.81 9.59 15.13
CA GLU A 445 44.17 11.00 15.38
C GLU A 445 43.07 12.08 15.33
N LEU A 446 43.03 12.81 16.46
CA LEU A 446 42.15 13.92 16.81
C LEU A 446 42.40 15.13 15.90
N ASP A 447 41.32 15.75 15.44
CA ASP A 447 41.18 17.20 15.59
C ASP A 447 39.70 17.62 15.48
N SER A 448 39.26 18.45 16.42
CA SER A 448 38.01 19.22 16.30
C SER A 448 38.30 20.48 15.47
N PRO A 449 37.42 20.89 14.54
CA PRO A 449 36.54 22.00 14.91
C PRO A 449 35.13 21.97 14.28
N GLU A 450 34.25 22.74 14.91
CA GLU A 450 32.89 23.10 14.51
C GLU A 450 32.82 23.70 13.09
N SER A 451 31.75 23.42 12.33
CA SER A 451 31.15 24.39 11.40
C SER A 451 29.76 23.98 10.90
N ASN A 452 28.76 24.73 11.34
CA ASN A 452 27.55 25.20 10.63
C ASN A 452 26.99 24.38 9.46
N ILE A 453 25.79 23.81 9.70
CA ILE A 453 24.85 23.40 8.65
C ILE A 453 24.28 24.66 8.01
N SER A 454 24.91 25.13 6.94
CA SER A 454 24.28 26.07 6.01
C SER A 454 23.35 25.29 5.08
N SER A 455 22.05 25.56 5.17
CA SER A 455 21.06 25.18 4.16
C SER A 455 21.49 25.71 2.78
N VAL A 456 21.97 24.83 1.91
CA VAL A 456 22.30 25.20 0.53
C VAL A 456 21.00 25.27 -0.27
N THR A 457 20.57 26.50 -0.55
CA THR A 457 19.58 26.83 -1.59
C THR A 457 20.14 26.39 -2.94
N PRO A 458 19.37 25.73 -3.83
CA PRO A 458 19.88 25.39 -5.15
C PRO A 458 20.18 26.67 -5.93
N SER A 459 21.42 26.80 -6.41
CA SER A 459 21.83 27.82 -7.35
C SER A 459 21.01 27.69 -8.65
N ARG A 460 20.27 28.75 -8.97
CA ARG A 460 19.70 29.01 -10.30
C ARG A 460 20.85 29.18 -11.28
N GLU A 461 21.03 28.21 -12.19
CA GLU A 461 21.53 28.42 -13.55
C GLU A 461 21.60 27.06 -14.27
N GLY A 462 20.87 26.93 -15.39
CA GLY A 462 20.87 25.73 -16.22
C GLY A 462 19.96 25.86 -17.44
N SER A 463 20.57 25.98 -18.60
CA SER A 463 19.98 26.23 -19.93
C SER A 463 18.90 25.22 -20.36
N VAL A 464 17.84 25.74 -20.97
CA VAL A 464 16.81 25.03 -21.75
C VAL A 464 17.44 24.04 -22.73
N ARG A 465 16.99 22.78 -22.74
CA ARG A 465 17.29 21.82 -23.81
C ARG A 465 16.01 21.38 -24.49
N GLU A 466 15.90 21.72 -25.77
CA GLU A 466 14.90 21.15 -26.67
C GLU A 466 15.30 19.71 -27.03
N ILE A 467 14.33 18.79 -27.06
CA ILE A 467 14.53 17.45 -27.63
C ILE A 467 14.86 17.64 -29.12
N PRO A 468 15.93 17.05 -29.68
CA PRO A 468 16.22 17.19 -31.09
C PRO A 468 15.01 16.74 -31.92
N LYS A 469 14.53 17.64 -32.81
CA LYS A 469 13.67 17.22 -33.92
C LYS A 469 14.52 16.32 -34.81
N ASP A 470 14.30 15.01 -34.72
CA ASP A 470 14.93 14.05 -35.64
C ASP A 470 14.38 14.35 -37.05
N ASP A 471 15.18 15.03 -37.88
CA ASP A 471 15.02 14.95 -39.34
C ASP A 471 15.12 13.48 -39.74
N LEU A 472 14.29 13.06 -40.71
CA LEU A 472 14.18 11.66 -41.15
C LEU A 472 15.56 11.05 -41.44
N ASP A 473 16.05 10.21 -40.51
CA ASP A 473 17.29 9.49 -40.70
C ASP A 473 17.07 8.41 -41.77
N LYS A 474 17.58 8.67 -42.98
CA LYS A 474 17.53 7.76 -44.14
C LYS A 474 18.13 6.38 -43.81
N LYS A 475 18.94 6.25 -42.75
CA LYS A 475 19.45 4.96 -42.26
C LYS A 475 18.39 4.11 -41.54
N ALA A 476 17.43 4.71 -40.83
CA ALA A 476 16.37 3.98 -40.13
C ALA A 476 15.39 3.32 -41.11
N ALA A 477 15.14 3.96 -42.26
CA ALA A 477 14.34 3.39 -43.35
C ALA A 477 15.01 2.16 -44.00
N VAL A 478 16.35 2.18 -44.14
CA VAL A 478 17.13 1.05 -44.65
C VAL A 478 17.23 -0.09 -43.61
N GLN A 479 17.21 0.24 -42.32
CA GLN A 479 17.26 -0.73 -41.22
C GLN A 479 15.96 -1.54 -41.06
N TRP A 480 14.81 -0.98 -41.49
CA TRP A 480 13.52 -1.68 -41.56
C TRP A 480 13.50 -2.81 -42.60
N ALA A 481 14.38 -2.76 -43.60
CA ALA A 481 14.50 -3.78 -44.64
C ALA A 481 15.41 -4.98 -44.24
N MET A 482 16.00 -4.99 -43.04
CA MET A 482 16.87 -6.07 -42.57
C MET A 482 16.16 -7.06 -41.62
N PRO A 483 16.53 -8.36 -41.63
CA PRO A 483 15.96 -9.36 -40.72
C PRO A 483 16.18 -9.01 -39.25
N GLN A 484 15.13 -9.16 -38.44
CA GLN A 484 15.07 -8.71 -37.03
C GLN A 484 16.10 -9.34 -36.07
N ALA A 485 16.85 -10.35 -36.50
CA ALA A 485 17.87 -11.02 -35.68
C ALA A 485 19.12 -10.16 -35.41
N LEU A 486 19.30 -9.02 -36.09
CA LEU A 486 20.51 -8.19 -36.01
C LEU A 486 20.30 -6.78 -35.42
N ILE A 487 19.12 -6.48 -34.86
CA ILE A 487 18.80 -5.14 -34.34
C ILE A 487 19.00 -5.10 -32.81
N HIS A 488 20.15 -4.60 -32.36
CA HIS A 488 20.34 -4.07 -31.00
C HIS A 488 20.34 -2.54 -31.03
N THR A 489 19.18 -1.92 -30.79
CA THR A 489 19.05 -0.45 -30.69
C THR A 489 18.61 0.03 -29.30
N ARG A 490 19.08 1.24 -28.96
CA ARG A 490 19.24 1.88 -27.65
C ARG A 490 17.96 1.94 -26.78
N LYS A 491 18.02 1.36 -25.57
CA LYS A 491 16.94 1.31 -24.56
C LYS A 491 16.64 2.62 -23.78
N ASN A 492 17.35 3.73 -24.02
CA ASN A 492 17.26 4.92 -23.16
C ASN A 492 16.23 5.99 -23.58
N ARG A 493 15.65 5.93 -24.79
CA ARG A 493 14.76 6.99 -25.34
C ARG A 493 13.35 7.07 -24.70
N LYS A 494 12.94 6.08 -23.89
CA LYS A 494 11.61 6.04 -23.23
C LYS A 494 11.53 6.97 -22.01
N PHE A 495 12.65 7.18 -21.31
CA PHE A 495 12.72 8.00 -20.10
C PHE A 495 12.95 9.49 -20.39
N GLU A 496 13.65 9.81 -21.47
CA GLU A 496 13.76 11.19 -21.99
C GLU A 496 12.37 11.81 -22.27
N ARG A 497 11.39 11.00 -22.68
CA ARG A 497 10.00 11.44 -22.98
C ARG A 497 9.14 11.70 -21.75
N ALA A 498 9.54 11.20 -20.59
CA ALA A 498 8.79 11.30 -19.34
C ALA A 498 9.38 12.33 -18.37
N GLN A 499 10.37 13.10 -18.84
CA GLN A 499 11.09 14.11 -18.07
C GLN A 499 10.35 15.45 -18.05
N ILE A 500 10.32 16.08 -16.89
CA ILE A 500 9.81 17.43 -16.67
C ILE A 500 10.99 18.41 -16.67
N THR A 501 10.80 19.60 -17.25
CA THR A 501 11.85 20.63 -17.36
C THR A 501 11.33 21.92 -16.73
N GLU A 502 12.15 22.61 -15.92
CA GLU A 502 11.75 23.89 -15.30
C GLU A 502 11.70 25.00 -16.36
N THR A 503 10.59 25.73 -16.44
CA THR A 503 10.44 26.96 -17.23
C THR A 503 10.51 28.17 -16.30
N SER A 504 11.36 29.14 -16.63
CA SER A 504 11.25 30.50 -16.11
C SER A 504 11.00 31.44 -17.28
N SER A 505 9.88 32.17 -17.19
CA SER A 505 9.53 33.29 -18.04
C SER A 505 10.39 34.50 -17.69
N ASP A 506 11.03 35.12 -18.68
CA ASP A 506 11.01 36.57 -18.91
C ASP A 506 11.66 36.92 -20.27
N SER A 507 11.32 38.10 -20.75
CA SER A 507 11.13 38.58 -22.13
C SER A 507 12.35 39.05 -22.94
N GLU A 508 12.18 39.04 -24.28
CA GLU A 508 12.75 39.88 -25.36
C GLU A 508 14.18 40.43 -25.30
N SER A 509 15.02 40.10 -26.30
CA SER A 509 15.67 41.09 -27.22
C SER A 509 16.62 40.42 -28.23
N ASP A 510 16.66 41.00 -29.43
CA ASP A 510 17.60 40.77 -30.53
C ASP A 510 19.08 40.79 -30.10
N ALA A 511 19.89 39.83 -30.59
CA ALA A 511 21.20 40.07 -31.22
C ALA A 511 21.94 38.75 -31.57
N THR A 512 22.78 38.86 -32.60
CA THR A 512 23.62 37.86 -33.30
C THR A 512 24.60 37.06 -32.41
N PRO A 513 25.07 35.86 -32.83
CA PRO A 513 25.88 34.98 -31.98
C PRO A 513 27.39 35.30 -32.05
N PRO A 514 28.13 35.38 -30.93
CA PRO A 514 29.57 35.28 -30.98
C PRO A 514 30.01 33.82 -30.80
N SER A 515 30.92 33.42 -31.68
CA SER A 515 31.63 32.15 -31.67
C SER A 515 32.57 32.05 -30.46
N GLY A 516 32.55 30.93 -29.75
CA GLY A 516 33.48 30.67 -28.65
C GLY A 516 33.34 29.26 -28.09
N ASN A 517 34.17 28.36 -28.59
CA ASN A 517 34.35 27.00 -28.06
C ASN A 517 34.86 27.04 -26.61
N GLN A 518 34.04 26.62 -25.65
CA GLN A 518 34.52 26.08 -24.38
C GLN A 518 33.78 24.77 -24.08
N ASN A 519 34.53 23.66 -24.15
CA ASN A 519 34.07 22.32 -23.81
C ASN A 519 33.82 22.21 -22.30
N ILE A 520 32.57 22.38 -21.87
CA ILE A 520 32.10 21.82 -20.61
C ILE A 520 31.55 20.42 -20.94
N SER A 521 32.14 19.38 -20.35
CA SER A 521 31.71 18.01 -20.54
C SER A 521 30.30 17.81 -19.96
N ASP A 522 29.30 17.78 -20.84
CA ASP A 522 27.90 17.50 -20.55
C ASP A 522 27.72 16.17 -19.79
N GLU A 523 27.16 16.22 -18.57
CA GLU A 523 26.75 15.03 -17.84
C GLU A 523 25.60 14.31 -18.58
N LYS A 524 25.87 13.09 -19.07
CA LYS A 524 24.87 12.25 -19.75
C LYS A 524 23.75 11.82 -18.80
N PHE A 525 22.49 12.00 -19.24
CA PHE A 525 21.30 11.44 -18.60
C PHE A 525 21.43 9.93 -18.37
N VAL A 526 21.24 9.46 -17.14
CA VAL A 526 21.23 8.04 -16.79
C VAL A 526 19.85 7.67 -16.27
N ALA A 527 19.06 6.97 -17.08
CA ALA A 527 17.77 6.43 -16.63
C ALA A 527 17.97 5.34 -15.55
N PRO A 528 17.02 5.17 -14.60
CA PRO A 528 17.00 3.97 -13.77
C PRO A 528 16.94 2.71 -14.63
N LYS A 529 17.61 1.63 -14.19
CA LYS A 529 17.46 0.33 -14.83
C LYS A 529 16.01 -0.14 -14.66
N GLU A 530 15.32 -0.45 -15.77
CA GLU A 530 13.97 -1.01 -15.71
C GLU A 530 13.95 -2.28 -14.83
N ALA A 531 12.91 -2.40 -14.00
CA ALA A 531 12.64 -3.61 -13.25
C ALA A 531 12.44 -4.78 -14.23
N SER A 532 13.30 -5.80 -14.18
CA SER A 532 13.04 -7.04 -14.91
C SER A 532 11.89 -7.78 -14.25
N THR A 533 10.87 -8.15 -15.04
CA THR A 533 9.71 -8.93 -14.58
C THR A 533 10.12 -10.28 -14.03
N ILE A 534 11.15 -10.92 -14.61
CA ILE A 534 11.76 -12.16 -14.10
C ILE A 534 12.37 -11.93 -12.72
N LEU A 535 13.17 -10.86 -12.57
CA LEU A 535 13.80 -10.55 -11.29
C LEU A 535 12.75 -10.22 -10.22
N SER A 536 11.65 -9.58 -10.61
CA SER A 536 10.54 -9.25 -9.71
C SER A 536 9.74 -10.51 -9.32
N ALA A 537 9.50 -11.43 -10.27
CA ALA A 537 8.85 -12.71 -9.97
C ALA A 537 9.74 -13.61 -9.09
N LEU A 538 11.06 -13.63 -9.35
CA LEU A 538 12.03 -14.30 -8.51
C LEU A 538 12.11 -13.65 -7.12
N SER A 539 12.09 -12.33 -7.01
CA SER A 539 12.16 -11.63 -5.73
C SER A 539 10.92 -11.88 -4.87
N VAL A 540 9.73 -12.02 -5.46
CA VAL A 540 8.51 -12.47 -4.76
C VAL A 540 8.68 -13.89 -4.21
N LEU A 541 9.24 -14.81 -5.01
CA LEU A 541 9.43 -16.22 -4.59
C LEU A 541 10.55 -16.41 -3.57
N THR A 542 11.56 -15.53 -3.57
CA THR A 542 12.79 -15.66 -2.78
C THR A 542 12.93 -14.58 -1.72
N ALA A 543 11.86 -13.82 -1.46
CA ALA A 543 11.85 -12.71 -0.52
C ALA A 543 12.33 -13.17 0.88
N PRO A 544 13.48 -12.67 1.40
CA PRO A 544 13.85 -12.96 2.77
C PRO A 544 12.83 -12.40 3.76
N MET A 545 12.56 -13.18 4.80
CA MET A 545 11.81 -12.74 5.96
C MET A 545 12.58 -11.64 6.71
N PRO A 546 11.91 -10.57 7.19
CA PRO A 546 12.54 -9.61 8.06
C PRO A 546 13.16 -10.26 9.29
N THR A 547 14.38 -9.85 9.62
CA THR A 547 15.07 -10.33 10.83
C THR A 547 14.42 -9.72 12.08
N GLN A 548 14.64 -10.34 13.24
CA GLN A 548 14.16 -9.79 14.51
C GLN A 548 14.76 -8.41 14.81
N GLU A 549 16.02 -8.17 14.43
CA GLU A 549 16.65 -6.86 14.57
C GLU A 549 15.97 -5.80 13.70
N TYR A 550 15.62 -6.16 12.45
CA TYR A 550 14.88 -5.28 11.54
C TYR A 550 13.48 -4.91 12.08
N ILE A 551 12.81 -5.88 12.70
CA ILE A 551 11.48 -5.68 13.31
C ILE A 551 11.57 -4.77 14.53
N LYS A 552 12.57 -4.99 15.38
CA LYS A 552 12.76 -4.27 16.66
C LYS A 552 13.39 -2.89 16.54
N ASN A 553 14.22 -2.65 15.52
CA ASN A 553 14.98 -1.42 15.40
C ASN A 553 14.68 -0.71 14.06
N PRO A 554 13.86 0.35 14.06
CA PRO A 554 13.54 1.13 12.88
C PRO A 554 14.78 1.73 12.19
N SER A 555 15.85 2.03 12.92
CA SER A 555 17.06 2.66 12.37
C SER A 555 17.88 1.72 11.47
N LEU A 556 17.67 0.40 11.55
CA LEU A 556 18.34 -0.58 10.69
C LEU A 556 17.63 -0.76 9.34
N ARG A 557 16.47 -0.12 9.14
CA ARG A 557 15.70 -0.27 7.91
C ARG A 557 16.35 0.51 6.78
N THR A 558 16.49 -0.15 5.63
CA THR A 558 17.12 0.43 4.44
C THR A 558 16.09 0.98 3.45
N ASP A 559 14.80 0.66 3.62
CA ASP A 559 13.72 1.17 2.78
C ASP A 559 13.52 2.67 3.02
N ALA A 560 13.36 3.44 1.95
CA ALA A 560 13.35 4.90 2.02
C ALA A 560 12.35 5.54 1.04
N ILE A 561 11.84 6.72 1.42
CA ILE A 561 11.25 7.66 0.48
C ILE A 561 12.41 8.33 -0.27
N VAL A 562 12.48 8.16 -1.59
CA VAL A 562 13.56 8.70 -2.42
C VAL A 562 13.15 9.95 -3.19
N HIS A 563 11.84 10.25 -3.22
CA HIS A 563 11.28 11.45 -3.82
C HIS A 563 9.90 11.73 -3.25
N ASP A 564 9.64 12.99 -2.92
CA ASP A 564 8.32 13.49 -2.57
C ASP A 564 8.21 14.92 -3.11
N ARG A 565 7.33 15.11 -4.09
CA ARG A 565 7.09 16.41 -4.73
C ARG A 565 5.63 16.53 -5.16
N VAL A 566 5.09 17.74 -5.04
CA VAL A 566 3.83 18.13 -5.68
C VAL A 566 4.13 18.60 -7.09
N TYR A 567 3.46 18.00 -8.06
CA TYR A 567 3.52 18.32 -9.48
C TYR A 567 2.28 19.12 -9.85
N HIS A 568 2.48 20.25 -10.50
CA HIS A 568 1.45 21.17 -10.96
C HIS A 568 1.16 20.96 -12.46
N PRO A 569 -0.01 21.38 -12.97
CA PRO A 569 -0.31 21.35 -14.40
C PRO A 569 0.77 22.01 -15.27
N ASP A 570 1.36 23.11 -14.78
CA ASP A 570 2.42 23.85 -15.47
C ASP A 570 3.75 23.09 -15.57
N ASP A 571 3.94 22.04 -14.76
CA ASP A 571 5.10 21.15 -14.86
C ASP A 571 5.00 20.17 -16.05
N LEU A 572 3.86 20.10 -16.76
CA LEU A 572 3.69 19.15 -17.85
C LEU A 572 4.50 19.57 -19.10
N PRO A 573 5.28 18.66 -19.72
CA PRO A 573 5.96 18.97 -20.97
C PRO A 573 4.96 19.13 -22.11
N GLU A 574 5.40 19.71 -23.22
CA GLU A 574 4.62 19.81 -24.46
C GLU A 574 4.12 18.43 -24.96
N PRO A 575 2.90 18.32 -25.51
CA PRO A 575 2.35 17.08 -26.06
C PRO A 575 3.23 16.46 -27.15
N HIS A 576 3.71 15.25 -26.92
CA HIS A 576 4.69 14.63 -27.82
C HIS A 576 4.07 14.05 -29.11
N TYR A 577 2.78 13.64 -29.06
CA TYR A 577 2.10 12.94 -30.17
C TYR A 577 1.10 13.80 -30.97
N ASN A 578 1.05 15.12 -30.79
CA ASN A 578 0.05 15.97 -31.49
C ASN A 578 0.41 16.23 -32.97
N ASP A 579 1.69 16.40 -33.34
CA ASP A 579 2.10 16.87 -34.67
C ASP A 579 3.05 15.91 -35.43
N ARG A 580 2.62 14.66 -35.71
CA ARG A 580 3.46 13.70 -36.47
C ARG A 580 2.80 13.10 -37.72
N SER A 581 3.60 13.02 -38.79
CA SER A 581 3.25 12.49 -40.10
C SER A 581 2.80 11.02 -40.07
N THR A 582 1.95 10.62 -41.03
CA THR A 582 1.43 9.25 -41.19
C THR A 582 2.53 8.20 -41.33
N ILE A 583 3.70 8.56 -41.84
CA ILE A 583 4.88 7.68 -41.99
C ILE A 583 5.49 7.29 -40.64
N SER A 584 5.49 8.21 -39.66
CA SER A 584 6.00 7.92 -38.30
C SER A 584 5.17 6.82 -37.62
N ARG A 585 3.86 6.81 -37.84
CA ARG A 585 2.90 5.83 -37.27
C ARG A 585 3.14 4.40 -37.74
N VAL A 586 3.76 4.21 -38.90
CA VAL A 586 4.05 2.88 -39.48
C VAL A 586 5.42 2.37 -39.04
N LEU A 587 6.39 3.27 -38.85
CA LEU A 587 7.76 2.95 -38.43
C LEU A 587 7.88 2.62 -36.93
N TYR A 588 6.98 3.11 -36.07
CA TYR A 588 7.01 2.88 -34.62
C TYR A 588 5.81 2.05 -34.14
N PRO A 589 5.90 0.71 -34.08
CA PRO A 589 4.75 -0.17 -33.82
C PRO A 589 4.06 0.04 -32.45
N ASN A 590 4.74 0.63 -31.47
CA ASN A 590 4.20 0.93 -30.14
C ASN A 590 3.63 2.37 -29.99
N GLU A 591 3.59 3.17 -31.07
CA GLU A 591 3.19 4.58 -31.01
C GLU A 591 1.74 4.77 -30.54
N ASN A 592 0.79 3.98 -31.07
CA ASN A 592 -0.61 4.08 -30.68
C ASN A 592 -0.83 3.89 -29.17
N VAL A 593 -0.10 2.94 -28.58
CA VAL A 593 -0.15 2.66 -27.14
C VAL A 593 0.41 3.83 -26.35
N ASN A 594 1.60 4.32 -26.71
CA ASN A 594 2.21 5.44 -26.01
C ASN A 594 1.37 6.71 -26.10
N ARG A 595 0.69 6.95 -27.24
CA ARG A 595 -0.24 8.06 -27.40
C ARG A 595 -1.45 7.96 -26.48
N ILE A 596 -2.05 6.77 -26.37
CA ILE A 596 -3.17 6.54 -25.43
C ILE A 596 -2.69 6.76 -23.99
N GLN A 597 -1.48 6.28 -23.66
CA GLN A 597 -0.90 6.43 -22.34
C GLN A 597 -0.61 7.89 -21.98
N GLU A 598 -0.02 8.67 -22.90
CA GLU A 598 0.17 10.11 -22.74
C GLU A 598 -1.18 10.82 -22.53
N ARG A 599 -2.18 10.51 -23.36
CA ARG A 599 -3.51 11.11 -23.26
C ARG A 599 -4.19 10.84 -21.91
N ILE A 600 -4.15 9.60 -21.42
CA ILE A 600 -4.69 9.25 -20.09
C ILE A 600 -3.92 10.01 -19.00
N ALA A 601 -2.58 9.99 -19.04
CA ALA A 601 -1.75 10.65 -18.04
C ALA A 601 -2.01 12.16 -17.98
N ARG A 602 -2.10 12.81 -19.15
CA ARG A 602 -2.43 14.24 -19.27
C ARG A 602 -3.81 14.56 -18.73
N THR A 603 -4.82 13.74 -19.06
CA THR A 603 -6.19 13.95 -18.55
C THR A 603 -6.25 14.00 -17.02
N TRP A 604 -5.39 13.25 -16.33
CA TRP A 604 -5.29 13.28 -14.87
C TRP A 604 -4.54 14.50 -14.32
N GLN A 605 -3.67 15.16 -15.09
CA GLN A 605 -2.69 16.13 -14.58
C GLN A 605 -2.86 17.55 -15.14
N GLU A 606 -3.54 17.74 -16.27
CA GLU A 606 -3.68 19.05 -16.95
C GLU A 606 -4.48 20.09 -16.16
N THR A 607 -5.22 19.68 -15.13
CA THR A 607 -6.19 20.54 -14.41
C THR A 607 -6.05 20.46 -12.90
N MET A 608 -5.17 19.59 -12.38
CA MET A 608 -5.13 19.32 -10.95
C MET A 608 -3.74 18.86 -10.50
N ASP A 609 -3.34 19.32 -9.31
CA ASP A 609 -2.05 18.98 -8.71
C ASP A 609 -1.98 17.53 -8.24
N TRP A 610 -0.80 16.91 -8.33
CA TRP A 610 -0.54 15.56 -7.82
C TRP A 610 0.74 15.51 -6.98
N ARG A 611 0.65 15.06 -5.73
CA ARG A 611 1.83 14.64 -4.98
C ARG A 611 2.28 13.27 -5.45
N LYS A 612 3.54 13.15 -5.87
CA LYS A 612 4.14 11.87 -6.28
C LYS A 612 5.22 11.49 -5.29
N VAL A 613 5.00 10.40 -4.58
CA VAL A 613 5.91 9.85 -3.59
C VAL A 613 6.55 8.60 -4.17
N LEU A 614 7.87 8.62 -4.35
CA LEU A 614 8.62 7.46 -4.81
C LEU A 614 9.31 6.77 -3.64
N VAL A 615 9.11 5.46 -3.57
CA VAL A 615 9.64 4.61 -2.50
C VAL A 615 10.63 3.60 -3.05
N SER A 616 11.67 3.31 -2.30
CA SER A 616 12.62 2.24 -2.61
C SER A 616 12.42 1.11 -1.61
N ILE A 617 11.67 0.09 -2.05
CA ILE A 617 11.37 -1.11 -1.24
C ILE A 617 11.89 -2.34 -1.98
N GLN A 618 12.51 -3.28 -1.26
CA GLN A 618 12.86 -4.62 -1.74
C GLN A 618 12.42 -5.66 -0.70
N PRO A 619 12.25 -6.95 -1.03
CA PRO A 619 12.36 -7.64 -2.33
C PRO A 619 11.01 -7.76 -3.10
N ASP A 620 9.87 -7.91 -2.41
CA ASP A 620 8.52 -7.99 -3.01
C ASP A 620 7.82 -6.64 -2.92
N SER A 621 8.29 -5.68 -3.72
CA SER A 621 7.91 -4.28 -3.53
C SER A 621 6.42 -4.02 -3.75
N HIS A 622 5.76 -4.79 -4.63
CA HIS A 622 4.36 -4.58 -4.97
C HIS A 622 3.41 -4.91 -3.81
N ASN A 623 3.66 -6.02 -3.11
CA ASN A 623 2.86 -6.38 -1.93
C ASN A 623 3.38 -5.70 -0.67
N ASN A 624 4.70 -5.46 -0.59
CA ASN A 624 5.30 -4.80 0.56
C ASN A 624 4.78 -3.38 0.75
N ILE A 625 4.54 -2.62 -0.32
CA ILE A 625 4.13 -1.20 -0.24
C ILE A 625 2.88 -0.93 0.62
N ILE A 626 2.02 -1.95 0.83
CA ILE A 626 0.84 -1.87 1.71
C ILE A 626 0.96 -2.67 3.01
N VAL A 627 2.07 -3.38 3.20
CA VAL A 627 2.33 -4.25 4.35
C VAL A 627 1.19 -5.28 4.52
N ARG A 628 0.99 -6.16 3.52
CA ARG A 628 -0.11 -7.15 3.53
C ARG A 628 -0.17 -7.97 4.82
N ARG A 629 0.98 -8.37 5.35
CA ARG A 629 1.13 -8.99 6.67
C ARG A 629 2.15 -8.19 7.45
N ARG A 630 1.77 -7.79 8.67
CA ARG A 630 2.50 -6.84 9.51
C ARG A 630 4.01 -7.07 9.56
N PHE A 631 4.45 -8.29 9.85
CA PHE A 631 5.88 -8.59 9.98
C PHE A 631 6.54 -9.17 8.74
N VAL A 632 5.81 -9.84 7.85
CA VAL A 632 6.37 -10.39 6.60
C VAL A 632 6.71 -9.26 5.63
N ASN A 633 5.84 -8.25 5.57
CA ASN A 633 5.88 -7.19 4.58
C ASN A 633 6.33 -5.84 5.19
N LEU A 634 6.97 -5.86 6.37
CA LEU A 634 7.34 -4.67 7.12
C LEU A 634 8.26 -3.70 6.35
N TYR A 635 8.94 -4.18 5.30
CA TYR A 635 9.73 -3.36 4.38
C TYR A 635 8.95 -2.14 3.84
N GLY A 636 7.67 -2.30 3.49
CA GLY A 636 6.89 -1.16 2.99
C GLY A 636 6.28 -0.27 4.06
N ASN A 637 6.61 -0.48 5.34
CA ASN A 637 6.20 0.39 6.42
C ASN A 637 6.62 1.85 6.17
N VAL A 638 7.74 2.09 5.49
CA VAL A 638 8.17 3.44 5.10
C VAL A 638 7.11 4.18 4.28
N ALA A 639 6.41 3.49 3.37
CA ALA A 639 5.36 4.08 2.56
C ALA A 639 4.10 4.36 3.39
N ILE A 640 3.70 3.41 4.25
CA ILE A 640 2.52 3.55 5.10
C ILE A 640 2.71 4.62 6.17
N ASN A 641 3.87 4.68 6.83
CA ASN A 641 4.17 5.74 7.78
C ASN A 641 4.17 7.11 7.11
N HIS A 642 4.73 7.25 5.91
CA HIS A 642 4.65 8.50 5.17
C HIS A 642 3.20 8.89 4.87
N LEU A 643 2.40 7.96 4.35
CA LEU A 643 0.97 8.16 4.07
C LEU A 643 0.20 8.62 5.31
N VAL A 644 0.37 7.91 6.41
CA VAL A 644 -0.37 8.16 7.64
C VAL A 644 0.03 9.50 8.24
N ASN A 645 1.32 9.84 8.27
CA ASN A 645 1.79 11.12 8.79
C ASN A 645 1.38 12.30 7.89
N GLU A 646 1.50 12.18 6.57
CA GLU A 646 1.18 13.27 5.64
C GLU A 646 -0.31 13.55 5.55
N HIS A 647 -1.16 12.51 5.59
CA HIS A 647 -2.60 12.65 5.33
C HIS A 647 -3.47 12.55 6.56
N PHE A 648 -2.99 11.95 7.66
CA PHE A 648 -3.76 11.75 8.89
C PHE A 648 -2.97 12.16 10.15
N GLY A 649 -1.77 12.73 9.99
CA GLY A 649 -0.98 13.28 11.08
C GLY A 649 -1.48 14.65 11.54
N ILE A 650 -0.90 15.14 12.63
CA ILE A 650 -1.32 16.39 13.31
C ILE A 650 -1.45 17.56 12.34
N LYS A 651 -0.41 17.82 11.53
CA LYS A 651 -0.39 18.94 10.56
C LYS A 651 -1.50 18.86 9.52
N ALA A 652 -1.87 17.66 9.08
CA ALA A 652 -2.91 17.46 8.08
C ALA A 652 -4.29 17.69 8.71
N CYS A 653 -4.51 17.07 9.88
CA CYS A 653 -5.75 17.17 10.62
C CYS A 653 -6.04 18.60 11.10
N GLU A 654 -5.02 19.37 11.49
CA GLU A 654 -5.15 20.81 11.78
C GLU A 654 -5.65 21.62 10.58
N LYS A 655 -5.22 21.27 9.37
CA LYS A 655 -5.74 21.90 8.14
C LYS A 655 -7.19 21.48 7.90
N TYR A 656 -7.51 20.20 8.07
CA TYR A 656 -8.86 19.70 7.86
C TYR A 656 -9.88 20.22 8.86
N ALA A 657 -9.47 20.50 10.09
CA ALA A 657 -10.33 21.07 11.12
C ALA A 657 -10.79 22.51 10.78
N LYS A 658 -10.06 23.21 9.89
CA LYS A 658 -10.42 24.55 9.40
C LYS A 658 -11.36 24.53 8.19
N LEU A 659 -11.64 23.34 7.63
CA LEU A 659 -12.52 23.12 6.49
C LEU A 659 -13.91 22.70 6.93
#